data_AF-A0A938GI00-F1
#
_entry.id   AF-A0A938GI00-F1
#
_cell.length_a   1.000
_cell.length_b   1.000
_cell.length_c   1.000
_cell.angle_alpha   90.00
_cell.angle_beta   90.00
_cell.angle_gamma   90.00
#
_symmetry.space_group_name_H-M   'P 1'
#
loop_
_entity.id
_entity.type
_entity.pdbx_description
1 polymer ?
#
loop_
_entity_poly.entity_id
_entity_poly.type
_entity_poly.pdbx_seq_one_letter_code
_entity_poly.pdbx_strand_id
1 'polypeptide(L)'
;MAITFKKAPVVQEGDPITSAQHNALAQAFNDRILSGLGDCAWRIIYYMCGWMRQIRNPSFSGGGPIGLWPYADEWFRIYAYLDPRKTGAEWPVTPPGEEEGVNLNSPIGAFVFGNDRANLLAEDLRVADGNEILLWLPKPAGVFGPPETDEEFWLLAKYQRGAFDPVANAYFTPALRAAQEHEKIRYHPKLRYLKSYGGFLPTREECPMGCGDATADQPETRRFKVFFTPLPEAQRRRAEAGLEPLPVKNYSGFCPFGSPGATESDCNGASIAGIGYGKFWYRIYAWDENGNAVEIERLSTADYIEGPYKGGGVISHDQGEQLNQTLNYFIKNFRGSAAQRDSEDWDPELTSFDFEKFFSGQYFLAPALGRMDSNGGLDAIYPAFQIAAPAGGAGVPSGTKATKLESGATFHQIAGGFVLGGVFAAAAGLKAPVTIEVLANDAPVHTFDLTPDNQKNASSIRYFDQVPEAVKVSLRVASTADLAPGGRLHFEIAELWKMKPSVPDAYAVIRAASSRGGDGCNLDEDGIDLPSPRTISDAYFKTGCIVNPGAAGLATIGENSIVNNPIYEAMRQLIVDHGRLAQKDNLVGYEVANGKSVLYYKRYAYGLNNEAFDIFAGLGPSPDRIPNGEIKPGIQYVVKGGPIEYDGRLIQANQRFEGKFGAKAFTSHGGQVYELDGIRLVAPKQGTTNRWCLFFSLNGYRPVETSLWKEELYDNTIVLHQRAHTLTVELAGNGIFPPKRDLNDHFTLGQRHALISEAPPGYIYAKGINGRHSLEREAQRDFYRSCQIYQAPHEIESITAEPDDVVEVTLRGRLRHTDQAPDAIANDPTTWTFLDHERYRTDENAIMDYLRYRATGKHCKEASELYTATDQDGSPVIDPDTGEEIKVGYPFQIGDLGANNNVGVFGSDRPKGCCLPRSYFVRLVPEVYEDQNDDQDIEDAGVEVEPYCQMELYLRAICGGFVDEKTSLELCDTDSPLMDYTFQNLCFDAIGQKWLDILPEKLKPSPFGGHSPLPRT
;
A
#
# COMPACT_ATOMS: atom_id res chain seq x y z
N MET A 1 -16.65 -11.71 -28.62
CA MET A 1 -17.71 -11.78 -27.60
C MET A 1 -17.62 -10.53 -26.75
N ALA A 2 -18.74 -9.91 -26.39
CA ALA A 2 -18.73 -8.83 -25.40
C ALA A 2 -18.39 -9.45 -24.03
N ILE A 3 -17.32 -8.98 -23.39
CA ILE A 3 -16.96 -9.38 -22.03
C ILE A 3 -17.93 -8.67 -21.09
N THR A 4 -18.59 -9.41 -20.20
CA THR A 4 -19.49 -8.85 -19.18
C THR A 4 -18.88 -9.16 -17.82
N PHE A 5 -18.62 -8.11 -17.03
CA PHE A 5 -18.12 -8.26 -15.67
C PHE A 5 -19.28 -8.43 -14.68
N LYS A 6 -19.09 -9.25 -13.65
CA LYS A 6 -19.98 -9.26 -12.50
C LYS A 6 -20.00 -7.88 -11.84
N LYS A 7 -21.20 -7.47 -11.42
CA LYS A 7 -21.44 -6.26 -10.64
C LYS A 7 -21.73 -6.66 -9.20
N ALA A 8 -21.00 -6.07 -8.27
CA ALA A 8 -21.29 -6.21 -6.85
C ALA A 8 -22.61 -5.49 -6.51
N PRO A 9 -23.46 -6.05 -5.63
CA PRO A 9 -24.60 -5.33 -5.09
C PRO A 9 -24.13 -4.16 -4.21
N VAL A 10 -24.93 -3.09 -4.15
CA VAL A 10 -24.69 -1.99 -3.21
C VAL A 10 -25.28 -2.37 -1.86
N VAL A 11 -24.46 -2.33 -0.81
CA VAL A 11 -24.87 -2.55 0.58
C VAL A 11 -25.13 -1.18 1.23
N GLN A 12 -26.21 -1.05 2.01
CA GLN A 12 -26.47 0.21 2.73
C GLN A 12 -25.64 0.29 4.01
N GLU A 13 -25.35 1.51 4.44
CA GLU A 13 -24.66 1.75 5.71
C GLU A 13 -25.46 1.16 6.88
N GLY A 14 -24.82 0.27 7.66
CA GLY A 14 -25.41 -0.38 8.83
C GLY A 14 -26.07 -1.74 8.57
N ASP A 15 -26.20 -2.17 7.31
CA ASP A 15 -26.66 -3.53 6.99
C ASP A 15 -25.53 -4.55 7.20
N PRO A 16 -25.83 -5.77 7.69
CA PRO A 16 -24.83 -6.84 7.75
C PRO A 16 -24.39 -7.26 6.34
N ILE A 17 -23.10 -7.60 6.19
CA ILE A 17 -22.56 -8.09 4.91
C ILE A 17 -22.75 -9.60 4.85
N THR A 18 -23.50 -10.06 3.86
CA THR A 18 -23.71 -11.51 3.66
C THR A 18 -22.57 -12.14 2.86
N SER A 19 -22.38 -13.46 3.00
CA SER A 19 -21.39 -14.24 2.23
C SER A 19 -21.57 -14.06 0.72
N ALA A 20 -22.81 -14.03 0.24
CA ALA A 20 -23.15 -13.79 -1.17
C ALA A 20 -22.73 -12.38 -1.64
N GLN A 21 -22.90 -11.34 -0.80
CA GLN A 21 -22.47 -9.98 -1.14
C GLN A 21 -20.95 -9.85 -1.20
N HIS A 22 -20.23 -10.43 -0.22
CA HIS A 22 -18.76 -10.51 -0.23
C HIS A 22 -18.27 -11.25 -1.48
N ASN A 23 -18.82 -12.44 -1.76
CA ASN A 23 -18.44 -13.25 -2.91
C ASN A 23 -18.71 -12.52 -4.23
N ALA A 24 -19.83 -11.81 -4.36
CA ALA A 24 -20.11 -10.99 -5.55
C ALA A 24 -19.07 -9.88 -5.76
N LEU A 25 -18.60 -9.25 -4.69
CA LEU A 25 -17.53 -8.25 -4.75
C LEU A 25 -16.18 -8.90 -5.12
N ALA A 26 -15.79 -9.98 -4.45
CA ALA A 26 -14.57 -10.74 -4.75
C ALA A 26 -14.54 -11.19 -6.23
N GLN A 27 -15.65 -11.74 -6.72
CA GLN A 27 -15.79 -12.16 -8.11
C GLN A 27 -15.71 -10.98 -9.09
N ALA A 28 -16.23 -9.79 -8.74
CA ALA A 28 -16.10 -8.60 -9.58
C ALA A 28 -14.63 -8.18 -9.78
N PHE A 29 -13.78 -8.31 -8.76
CA PHE A 29 -12.34 -8.12 -8.90
C PHE A 29 -11.70 -9.25 -9.71
N ASN A 30 -12.01 -10.50 -9.37
CA ASN A 30 -11.39 -11.68 -9.99
C ASN A 30 -11.70 -11.76 -11.49
N ASP A 31 -12.92 -11.45 -11.93
CA ASP A 31 -13.29 -11.42 -13.34
C ASP A 31 -12.45 -10.39 -14.12
N ARG A 32 -12.17 -9.21 -13.52
CA ARG A 32 -11.32 -8.19 -14.14
C ARG A 32 -9.87 -8.65 -14.24
N ILE A 33 -9.33 -9.22 -13.16
CA ILE A 33 -7.96 -9.74 -13.12
C ILE A 33 -7.77 -10.84 -14.18
N LEU A 34 -8.67 -11.82 -14.23
CA LEU A 34 -8.60 -12.96 -15.15
C LEU A 34 -8.91 -12.60 -16.60
N SER A 35 -9.64 -11.51 -16.86
CA SER A 35 -9.93 -11.07 -18.23
C SER A 35 -8.70 -10.55 -18.99
N GLY A 36 -7.66 -10.12 -18.28
CA GLY A 36 -6.51 -9.41 -18.86
C GLY A 36 -6.77 -7.93 -19.20
N LEU A 37 -8.03 -7.48 -19.25
CA LEU A 37 -8.37 -6.09 -19.53
C LEU A 37 -7.80 -5.16 -18.45
N GLY A 38 -7.23 -4.04 -18.90
CA GLY A 38 -6.55 -3.08 -18.04
C GLY A 38 -5.21 -3.59 -17.48
N ASP A 39 -4.74 -4.80 -17.85
CA ASP A 39 -3.47 -5.39 -17.41
C ASP A 39 -3.37 -5.55 -15.87
N CYS A 40 -4.49 -5.90 -15.23
CA CYS A 40 -4.65 -5.91 -13.79
C CYS A 40 -3.54 -6.68 -13.03
N ALA A 41 -3.29 -7.95 -13.40
CA ALA A 41 -2.27 -8.78 -12.73
C ALA A 41 -0.86 -8.17 -12.83
N TRP A 42 -0.50 -7.62 -14.00
CA TRP A 42 0.79 -6.96 -14.22
C TRP A 42 0.92 -5.70 -13.37
N ARG A 43 -0.14 -4.89 -13.30
CA ARG A 43 -0.15 -3.64 -12.53
C ARG A 43 -0.05 -3.87 -11.03
N ILE A 44 -0.66 -4.94 -10.52
CA ILE A 44 -0.53 -5.37 -9.12
C ILE A 44 0.94 -5.64 -8.77
N ILE A 45 1.65 -6.40 -9.60
CA ILE A 45 3.08 -6.65 -9.40
C ILE A 45 3.89 -5.37 -9.54
N TYR A 46 3.63 -4.52 -10.54
CA TYR A 46 4.33 -3.24 -10.70
C TYR A 46 4.21 -2.37 -9.44
N TYR A 47 2.99 -2.28 -8.90
CA TYR A 47 2.68 -1.55 -7.68
C TYR A 47 3.47 -2.09 -6.48
N MET A 48 3.55 -3.43 -6.35
CA MET A 48 4.37 -4.10 -5.33
C MET A 48 5.86 -3.81 -5.48
N CYS A 49 6.37 -3.71 -6.69
CA CYS A 49 7.77 -3.35 -6.90
C CYS A 49 8.08 -1.88 -6.50
N GLY A 50 7.05 -1.06 -6.26
CA GLY A 50 7.17 0.35 -5.89
C GLY A 50 7.72 0.61 -4.48
N TRP A 51 7.77 -0.39 -3.60
CA TRP A 51 8.29 -0.27 -2.22
C TRP A 51 9.82 -0.42 -2.11
N MET A 52 10.42 -1.32 -2.91
CA MET A 52 11.73 -1.90 -2.60
C MET A 52 12.55 -2.38 -3.80
N ARG A 53 12.14 -2.11 -5.06
CA ARG A 53 13.00 -2.44 -6.22
C ARG A 53 14.43 -1.90 -5.98
N GLN A 54 15.46 -2.66 -6.34
CA GLN A 54 16.86 -2.33 -6.04
C GLN A 54 17.12 -2.01 -4.56
N ILE A 55 16.65 -2.88 -3.65
CA ILE A 55 16.77 -2.70 -2.19
C ILE A 55 18.21 -2.64 -1.70
N ARG A 56 19.18 -3.16 -2.45
CA ARG A 56 20.58 -3.25 -2.05
C ARG A 56 21.47 -2.35 -2.92
N ASN A 57 22.49 -1.75 -2.32
CA ASN A 57 23.49 -0.96 -3.01
C ASN A 57 24.47 -1.85 -3.82
N PRO A 58 25.07 -1.33 -4.90
CA PRO A 58 26.02 -2.07 -5.73
C PRO A 58 27.36 -2.30 -5.03
N SER A 59 28.09 -3.33 -5.46
CA SER A 59 29.50 -3.54 -5.10
C SER A 59 30.48 -2.90 -6.08
N PHE A 60 31.56 -2.32 -5.57
CA PHE A 60 32.68 -1.80 -6.36
C PHE A 60 33.92 -2.71 -6.31
N SER A 61 33.86 -3.82 -5.56
CA SER A 61 34.94 -4.80 -5.41
C SER A 61 35.43 -5.46 -6.72
N GLY A 62 34.65 -5.36 -7.81
CA GLY A 62 34.98 -5.90 -9.14
C GLY A 62 35.85 -5.01 -10.04
N GLY A 63 36.29 -3.83 -9.59
CA GLY A 63 37.25 -2.98 -10.32
C GLY A 63 36.74 -2.30 -11.61
N GLY A 64 35.44 -2.44 -11.92
CA GLY A 64 34.80 -1.73 -13.04
C GLY A 64 34.35 -0.30 -12.64
N PRO A 65 34.30 0.66 -13.58
CA PRO A 65 33.81 2.03 -13.32
C PRO A 65 32.29 2.10 -13.07
N ILE A 66 31.57 0.99 -13.26
CA ILE A 66 30.13 0.84 -13.05
C ILE A 66 30.04 -0.33 -12.06
N GLY A 67 29.67 -0.08 -10.81
CA GLY A 67 29.60 -1.12 -9.78
C GLY A 67 28.74 -2.33 -10.21
N LEU A 68 28.99 -3.49 -9.61
CA LEU A 68 28.18 -4.69 -9.76
C LEU A 68 26.85 -4.47 -9.06
N TRP A 69 25.83 -4.08 -9.83
CA TRP A 69 24.49 -3.87 -9.31
C TRP A 69 23.81 -5.19 -8.96
N PRO A 70 23.15 -5.29 -7.79
CA PRO A 70 22.30 -6.42 -7.48
C PRO A 70 21.13 -6.55 -8.43
N TYR A 71 20.48 -7.71 -8.36
CA TYR A 71 19.23 -7.93 -9.05
C TYR A 71 18.20 -6.85 -8.64
N ALA A 72 17.54 -6.21 -9.60
CA ALA A 72 16.54 -5.19 -9.30
C ALA A 72 15.33 -5.76 -8.53
N ASP A 73 15.08 -7.06 -8.69
CA ASP A 73 14.10 -7.86 -7.98
C ASP A 73 14.71 -8.76 -6.88
N GLU A 74 15.96 -8.51 -6.43
CA GLU A 74 16.67 -9.32 -5.42
C GLU A 74 15.84 -9.56 -4.15
N TRP A 75 15.07 -8.56 -3.74
CA TRP A 75 14.16 -8.68 -2.60
C TRP A 75 13.18 -9.85 -2.77
N PHE A 76 12.51 -9.95 -3.94
CA PHE A 76 11.60 -11.06 -4.24
C PHE A 76 12.32 -12.41 -4.35
N ARG A 77 13.63 -12.41 -4.61
CA ARG A 77 14.42 -13.63 -4.76
C ARG A 77 14.84 -14.21 -3.43
N ILE A 78 15.09 -13.39 -2.40
CA ILE A 78 15.71 -13.85 -1.16
C ILE A 78 15.00 -13.23 0.05
N TYR A 79 15.03 -11.91 0.16
CA TYR A 79 14.67 -11.19 1.39
C TYR A 79 13.16 -11.17 1.70
N ALA A 80 12.30 -11.40 0.69
CA ALA A 80 10.87 -11.56 0.87
C ALA A 80 10.50 -12.77 1.75
N TYR A 81 11.37 -13.78 1.80
CA TYR A 81 11.14 -15.01 2.53
C TYR A 81 11.93 -15.08 3.84
N LEU A 82 12.81 -14.10 4.09
CA LEU A 82 13.58 -14.02 5.32
C LEU A 82 12.69 -13.58 6.49
N ASP A 83 12.26 -14.55 7.30
CA ASP A 83 11.55 -14.32 8.55
C ASP A 83 12.52 -14.48 9.73
N PRO A 84 12.86 -13.40 10.45
CA PRO A 84 13.81 -13.47 11.56
C PRO A 84 13.28 -14.30 12.73
N ARG A 85 11.96 -14.46 12.88
CA ARG A 85 11.36 -15.29 13.95
C ARG A 85 11.59 -16.78 13.73
N LYS A 86 11.67 -17.20 12.46
CA LYS A 86 11.92 -18.60 12.08
C LYS A 86 13.40 -18.91 11.95
N THR A 87 14.17 -17.96 11.42
CA THR A 87 15.54 -18.21 10.96
C THR A 87 16.61 -17.68 11.91
N GLY A 88 16.28 -16.66 12.71
CA GLY A 88 17.26 -15.87 13.46
C GLY A 88 18.26 -15.12 12.57
N ALA A 89 18.04 -15.09 11.25
CA ALA A 89 18.96 -14.48 10.31
C ALA A 89 18.70 -12.97 10.21
N GLU A 90 19.80 -12.21 10.19
CA GLU A 90 19.81 -10.75 10.13
C GLU A 90 20.23 -10.28 8.72
N TRP A 91 19.63 -9.17 8.26
CA TRP A 91 19.98 -8.50 7.02
C TRP A 91 19.68 -6.99 7.16
N PRO A 92 20.52 -6.08 6.61
CA PRO A 92 21.72 -6.30 5.78
C PRO A 92 22.94 -6.83 6.54
N VAL A 93 23.99 -7.24 5.81
CA VAL A 93 25.29 -7.67 6.39
C VAL A 93 26.28 -6.51 6.50
N THR A 94 26.12 -5.49 5.66
CA THR A 94 26.86 -4.23 5.71
C THR A 94 25.92 -3.09 6.10
N PRO A 95 26.45 -2.00 6.70
CA PRO A 95 25.61 -0.90 7.17
C PRO A 95 24.74 -0.29 6.05
N PRO A 96 23.53 0.22 6.39
CA PRO A 96 22.66 0.87 5.43
C PRO A 96 23.33 2.07 4.76
N GLY A 97 23.13 2.25 3.46
CA GLY A 97 23.76 3.33 2.69
C GLY A 97 25.17 3.02 2.18
N GLU A 98 25.85 2.02 2.75
CA GLU A 98 27.17 1.57 2.29
C GLU A 98 27.06 0.56 1.12
N GLU A 99 28.21 0.19 0.56
CA GLU A 99 28.34 -0.88 -0.43
C GLU A 99 27.70 -2.20 0.07
N GLU A 100 26.92 -2.86 -0.78
CA GLU A 100 26.13 -4.08 -0.46
C GLU A 100 25.10 -3.92 0.67
N GLY A 101 24.97 -2.72 1.27
CA GLY A 101 24.01 -2.41 2.32
C GLY A 101 22.63 -2.07 1.77
N VAL A 102 21.67 -1.81 2.66
CA VAL A 102 20.33 -1.34 2.24
C VAL A 102 20.47 0.00 1.53
N ASN A 103 19.87 0.09 0.33
CA ASN A 103 19.76 1.31 -0.45
C ASN A 103 18.76 2.26 0.22
N LEU A 104 19.27 3.34 0.84
CA LEU A 104 18.45 4.36 1.50
C LEU A 104 17.60 5.20 0.54
N ASN A 105 17.77 5.07 -0.77
CA ASN A 105 16.85 5.65 -1.74
C ASN A 105 15.63 4.76 -2.00
N SER A 106 15.63 3.50 -1.57
CA SER A 106 14.44 2.66 -1.60
C SER A 106 13.44 3.16 -0.54
N PRO A 107 12.12 3.17 -0.82
CA PRO A 107 11.14 3.71 0.12
C PRO A 107 11.15 3.05 1.49
N ILE A 108 11.17 1.72 1.54
CA ILE A 108 11.20 1.03 2.84
C ILE A 108 12.54 1.19 3.55
N GLY A 109 13.66 1.23 2.83
CA GLY A 109 14.97 1.53 3.40
C GLY A 109 15.01 2.92 4.05
N ALA A 110 14.49 3.93 3.36
CA ALA A 110 14.33 5.29 3.88
C ALA A 110 13.35 5.35 5.07
N PHE A 111 12.28 4.54 5.05
CA PHE A 111 11.33 4.49 6.15
C PHE A 111 12.01 4.00 7.43
N VAL A 112 12.73 2.88 7.38
CA VAL A 112 13.34 2.24 8.55
C VAL A 112 14.58 3.00 9.02
N PHE A 113 15.56 3.23 8.15
CA PHE A 113 16.87 3.78 8.53
C PHE A 113 17.00 5.29 8.33
N GLY A 114 16.00 5.96 7.77
CA GLY A 114 16.06 7.38 7.45
C GLY A 114 16.80 7.65 6.14
N ASN A 115 16.87 8.94 5.79
CA ASN A 115 17.58 9.43 4.62
C ASN A 115 17.94 10.90 4.81
N ASP A 116 19.23 11.19 4.96
CA ASP A 116 19.76 12.54 5.19
C ASP A 116 19.43 13.51 4.04
N ARG A 117 19.38 13.03 2.78
CA ARG A 117 19.02 13.88 1.63
C ARG A 117 17.56 14.34 1.68
N ALA A 118 16.70 13.55 2.32
CA ALA A 118 15.29 13.89 2.54
C ALA A 118 15.07 14.60 3.89
N ASN A 119 16.13 14.86 4.67
CA ASN A 119 16.06 15.33 6.06
C ASN A 119 15.08 14.49 6.89
N LEU A 120 15.24 13.17 6.79
CA LEU A 120 14.39 12.16 7.39
C LEU A 120 15.20 11.31 8.36
N LEU A 121 14.77 11.28 9.63
CA LEU A 121 15.36 10.42 10.65
C LEU A 121 14.91 8.97 10.48
N ALA A 122 15.69 8.03 11.03
CA ALA A 122 15.32 6.63 11.21
C ALA A 122 14.03 6.51 12.03
N GLU A 123 13.26 5.44 11.80
CA GLU A 123 11.92 5.28 12.39
C GLU A 123 11.92 5.33 13.92
N ASP A 124 12.85 4.64 14.56
CA ASP A 124 13.00 4.64 16.01
C ASP A 124 13.26 6.05 16.56
N LEU A 125 14.07 6.86 15.87
CA LEU A 125 14.28 8.27 16.22
C LEU A 125 13.09 9.16 15.91
N ARG A 126 12.29 8.86 14.87
CA ARG A 126 11.06 9.62 14.57
C ARG A 126 9.98 9.42 15.63
N VAL A 127 9.94 8.25 16.25
CA VAL A 127 8.89 7.87 17.20
C VAL A 127 9.36 7.94 18.66
N ALA A 128 10.62 7.62 19.00
CA ALA A 128 11.11 7.62 20.38
C ALA A 128 11.87 8.90 20.79
N ASP A 129 12.95 9.26 20.09
CA ASP A 129 13.85 10.36 20.51
C ASP A 129 14.81 10.81 19.39
N GLY A 130 14.37 11.75 18.57
CA GLY A 130 15.22 12.38 17.56
C GLY A 130 15.10 13.89 17.63
N ASN A 131 16.05 14.56 18.32
CA ASN A 131 16.27 16.02 18.49
C ASN A 131 15.06 16.98 18.68
N GLU A 132 13.80 16.54 18.62
CA GLU A 132 12.58 17.38 18.60
C GLU A 132 11.24 16.60 18.81
N ILE A 133 11.19 15.25 18.68
CA ILE A 133 9.94 14.47 18.75
C ILE A 133 10.01 13.45 19.91
N LEU A 134 9.30 13.73 21.00
CA LEU A 134 9.22 12.87 22.19
C LEU A 134 7.81 12.27 22.31
N LEU A 135 7.51 11.16 21.61
CA LEU A 135 6.31 10.38 21.95
C LEU A 135 6.55 9.46 23.14
N TRP A 136 7.80 9.10 23.42
CA TRP A 136 8.17 8.08 24.39
C TRP A 136 9.24 8.63 25.37
N LEU A 137 9.07 8.40 26.68
CA LEU A 137 9.93 8.89 27.78
C LEU A 137 10.20 7.75 28.77
N PRO A 138 11.40 7.68 29.42
CA PRO A 138 11.74 8.63 30.49
C PRO A 138 13.08 9.39 30.32
N LYS A 139 12.95 10.62 29.78
CA LYS A 139 13.44 11.89 30.36
C LYS A 139 14.79 12.53 29.92
N PRO A 140 14.91 13.88 29.95
CA PRO A 140 16.15 14.56 30.36
C PRO A 140 16.46 14.37 31.86
N ALA A 141 17.24 13.35 32.23
CA ALA A 141 17.88 13.12 33.56
C ALA A 141 17.06 13.39 34.85
N GLY A 142 16.38 12.38 35.43
CA GLY A 142 16.01 12.31 36.86
C GLY A 142 14.75 13.00 37.44
N VAL A 143 13.60 13.07 36.74
CA VAL A 143 12.33 13.69 37.25
C VAL A 143 11.08 12.84 36.96
N PHE A 144 11.08 11.84 36.07
CA PHE A 144 9.90 11.02 35.80
C PHE A 144 10.31 9.56 35.54
N GLY A 145 9.75 8.63 36.33
CA GLY A 145 9.61 7.23 35.93
C GLY A 145 8.38 7.07 35.02
N PRO A 146 7.90 5.83 34.76
CA PRO A 146 6.59 5.63 34.15
C PRO A 146 5.53 6.44 34.92
N PRO A 147 4.62 7.18 34.27
CA PRO A 147 3.60 7.96 34.97
C PRO A 147 2.73 7.04 35.84
N GLU A 148 2.56 7.39 37.12
CA GLU A 148 1.77 6.63 38.10
C GLU A 148 0.51 7.40 38.54
N THR A 149 0.53 8.72 38.43
CA THR A 149 -0.56 9.62 38.84
C THR A 149 -1.25 10.27 37.65
N ASP A 150 -2.52 10.66 37.81
CA ASP A 150 -3.29 11.35 36.77
C ASP A 150 -2.65 12.68 36.35
N GLU A 151 -1.93 13.35 37.27
CA GLU A 151 -1.15 14.55 36.97
C GLU A 151 0.03 14.25 36.03
N GLU A 152 0.76 13.16 36.27
CA GLU A 152 1.86 12.75 35.39
C GLU A 152 1.36 12.32 34.02
N PHE A 153 0.24 11.59 33.94
CA PHE A 153 -0.41 11.25 32.67
C PHE A 153 -0.86 12.51 31.92
N TRP A 154 -1.46 13.47 32.62
CA TRP A 154 -1.88 14.74 32.03
C TRP A 154 -0.69 15.51 31.46
N LEU A 155 0.42 15.62 32.21
CA LEU A 155 1.64 16.28 31.77
C LEU A 155 2.25 15.59 30.56
N LEU A 156 2.37 14.26 30.56
CA LEU A 156 2.86 13.48 29.42
C LEU A 156 2.00 13.75 28.17
N ALA A 157 0.68 13.78 28.33
CA ALA A 157 -0.24 14.06 27.25
C ALA A 157 -0.02 15.45 26.63
N LYS A 158 0.31 16.47 27.46
CA LYS A 158 0.66 17.81 26.94
C LYS A 158 1.90 17.78 26.06
N TYR A 159 2.94 17.04 26.48
CA TYR A 159 4.17 16.90 25.69
C TYR A 159 3.91 16.20 24.35
N GLN A 160 3.16 15.10 24.35
CA GLN A 160 2.89 14.34 23.12
C GLN A 160 2.03 15.13 22.11
N ARG A 161 1.05 15.92 22.58
CA ARG A 161 0.21 16.77 21.72
C ARG A 161 0.95 17.96 21.14
N GLY A 162 1.72 18.64 21.99
CA GLY A 162 2.22 19.98 21.73
C GLY A 162 1.09 20.99 21.50
N ALA A 163 1.28 21.93 20.58
CA ALA A 163 0.38 23.06 20.35
C ALA A 163 0.29 23.48 18.88
N PHE A 164 -0.84 24.11 18.54
CA PHE A 164 -1.10 24.75 17.24
C PHE A 164 -1.69 26.15 17.45
N ASP A 165 -1.01 27.17 16.93
CA ASP A 165 -1.52 28.54 16.88
C ASP A 165 -2.26 28.77 15.55
N PRO A 166 -3.60 28.92 15.57
CA PRO A 166 -4.38 29.12 14.35
C PRO A 166 -4.22 30.53 13.74
N VAL A 167 -3.69 31.51 14.48
CA VAL A 167 -3.49 32.89 14.02
C VAL A 167 -2.12 33.03 13.36
N ALA A 168 -1.07 32.59 14.05
CA ALA A 168 0.30 32.65 13.53
C ALA A 168 0.64 31.47 12.59
N ASN A 169 -0.21 30.44 12.56
CA ASN A 169 -0.01 29.20 11.79
C ASN A 169 1.30 28.46 12.17
N ALA A 170 1.69 28.58 13.43
CA ALA A 170 2.84 27.90 14.01
C ALA A 170 2.37 26.63 14.73
N TYR A 171 3.15 25.57 14.62
CA TYR A 171 2.81 24.30 15.25
C TYR A 171 4.07 23.60 15.77
N PHE A 172 3.89 22.96 16.93
CA PHE A 172 4.80 21.98 17.48
C PHE A 172 3.93 20.80 17.86
N THR A 173 3.91 19.75 17.05
CA THR A 173 2.93 18.65 17.16
C THR A 173 3.65 17.30 17.18
N PRO A 174 4.24 16.86 18.31
CA PRO A 174 5.08 15.67 18.34
C PRO A 174 4.38 14.40 17.82
N ALA A 175 3.14 14.13 18.27
CA ALA A 175 2.38 12.97 17.83
C ALA A 175 2.04 13.00 16.33
N LEU A 176 1.50 14.11 15.84
CA LEU A 176 1.18 14.24 14.40
C LEU A 176 2.44 14.19 13.53
N ARG A 177 3.54 14.76 14.02
CA ARG A 177 4.82 14.74 13.30
C ARG A 177 5.35 13.31 13.21
N ALA A 178 5.43 12.58 14.32
CA ALA A 178 5.84 11.17 14.31
C ALA A 178 4.97 10.32 13.35
N ALA A 179 3.67 10.58 13.32
CA ALA A 179 2.73 9.90 12.43
C ALA A 179 2.92 10.24 10.93
N GLN A 180 3.47 11.41 10.57
CA GLN A 180 3.44 11.92 9.19
C GLN A 180 4.82 12.15 8.57
N GLU A 181 5.89 12.07 9.34
CA GLU A 181 7.25 12.35 8.85
C GLU A 181 7.67 11.43 7.68
N HIS A 182 7.12 10.22 7.59
CA HIS A 182 7.33 9.34 6.43
C HIS A 182 6.77 9.92 5.13
N GLU A 183 5.84 10.87 5.17
CA GLU A 183 5.33 11.57 3.97
C GLU A 183 6.38 12.44 3.30
N LYS A 184 7.54 12.69 3.95
CA LYS A 184 8.72 13.30 3.31
C LYS A 184 9.39 12.36 2.30
N ILE A 185 9.14 11.05 2.39
CA ILE A 185 9.62 10.07 1.40
C ILE A 185 8.81 10.26 0.13
N ARG A 186 9.30 11.13 -0.76
CA ARG A 186 8.68 11.45 -2.04
C ARG A 186 9.68 11.32 -3.17
N TYR A 187 9.17 10.85 -4.30
CA TYR A 187 9.96 10.64 -5.49
C TYR A 187 9.42 11.48 -6.65
N HIS A 188 10.35 11.89 -7.52
CA HIS A 188 10.03 12.60 -8.75
C HIS A 188 8.96 11.83 -9.55
N PRO A 189 7.98 12.48 -10.20
CA PRO A 189 6.87 11.81 -10.90
C PRO A 189 7.28 10.82 -11.99
N LYS A 190 8.49 10.97 -12.55
CA LYS A 190 9.06 10.04 -13.54
C LYS A 190 9.66 8.77 -12.92
N LEU A 191 9.92 8.75 -11.61
CA LEU A 191 10.44 7.57 -10.92
C LEU A 191 9.30 6.63 -10.57
N ARG A 192 9.67 5.36 -10.36
CA ARG A 192 8.73 4.24 -10.19
C ARG A 192 8.40 3.95 -8.73
N TYR A 193 9.15 4.54 -7.81
CA TYR A 193 8.93 4.38 -6.37
C TYR A 193 7.67 5.12 -5.91
N LEU A 194 6.90 4.45 -5.06
CA LEU A 194 5.64 4.96 -4.49
C LEU A 194 4.60 5.39 -5.53
N LYS A 195 4.60 4.73 -6.69
CA LYS A 195 3.67 5.00 -7.79
C LYS A 195 2.79 3.81 -8.10
N SER A 196 1.54 4.06 -8.49
CA SER A 196 0.84 3.12 -9.35
C SER A 196 1.33 3.31 -10.78
N TYR A 197 1.05 2.35 -11.68
CA TYR A 197 1.48 2.52 -13.07
C TYR A 197 0.86 3.77 -13.71
N GLY A 198 -0.35 4.15 -13.29
CA GLY A 198 -1.11 5.25 -13.89
C GLY A 198 -1.58 4.91 -15.30
N GLY A 199 -1.68 5.91 -16.17
CA GLY A 199 -2.15 5.74 -17.53
C GLY A 199 -2.23 7.07 -18.27
N PHE A 200 -3.17 7.20 -19.20
CA PHE A 200 -3.49 8.48 -19.82
C PHE A 200 -4.33 9.33 -18.86
N LEU A 201 -3.65 9.99 -17.92
CA LEU A 201 -4.33 10.66 -16.81
C LEU A 201 -4.85 12.05 -17.22
N PRO A 202 -5.93 12.51 -16.56
CA PRO A 202 -6.37 13.91 -16.68
C PRO A 202 -5.26 14.85 -16.20
N THR A 203 -5.02 15.90 -16.97
CA THR A 203 -4.10 16.99 -16.60
C THR A 203 -4.86 18.29 -16.48
N ARG A 204 -4.23 19.26 -15.82
CA ARG A 204 -4.75 20.63 -15.82
C ARG A 204 -4.90 21.13 -17.25
N GLU A 205 -5.96 21.88 -17.50
CA GLU A 205 -6.19 22.53 -18.78
C GLU A 205 -5.18 23.68 -18.96
N GLU A 206 -4.52 23.75 -20.12
CA GLU A 206 -3.64 24.87 -20.46
C GLU A 206 -4.45 26.15 -20.71
N CYS A 207 -3.96 27.27 -20.20
CA CYS A 207 -4.50 28.59 -20.52
C CYS A 207 -4.08 29.01 -21.94
N PRO A 208 -4.91 29.79 -22.67
CA PRO A 208 -4.63 30.20 -24.05
C PRO A 208 -3.34 31.02 -24.26
N MET A 209 -2.80 31.66 -23.22
CA MET A 209 -1.52 32.37 -23.26
C MET A 209 -0.56 31.88 -22.18
N GLY A 210 0.70 31.67 -22.56
CA GLY A 210 1.81 31.29 -21.68
C GLY A 210 2.32 32.44 -20.80
N CYS A 211 3.34 32.17 -19.99
CA CYS A 211 3.93 33.16 -19.06
C CYS A 211 5.01 34.06 -19.71
N GLY A 212 5.00 34.21 -21.04
CA GLY A 212 5.95 35.01 -21.84
C GLY A 212 6.36 34.32 -23.15
N ASP A 213 6.93 35.06 -24.10
CA ASP A 213 7.31 34.55 -25.44
C ASP A 213 8.43 33.49 -25.38
N ALA A 214 8.27 32.38 -26.12
CA ALA A 214 9.30 31.38 -26.29
C ALA A 214 10.55 31.96 -26.99
N THR A 215 11.75 31.65 -26.49
CA THR A 215 13.01 31.97 -27.18
C THR A 215 13.61 30.70 -27.76
N ALA A 216 14.57 30.82 -28.70
CA ALA A 216 15.21 29.66 -29.34
C ALA A 216 15.84 28.66 -28.34
N ASP A 217 16.18 29.12 -27.13
CA ASP A 217 16.85 28.34 -26.10
C ASP A 217 15.97 28.04 -24.86
N GLN A 218 14.74 28.62 -24.77
CA GLN A 218 13.81 28.34 -23.66
C GLN A 218 12.37 28.14 -24.17
N PRO A 219 11.75 26.98 -23.90
CA PRO A 219 10.35 26.75 -24.23
C PRO A 219 9.45 27.71 -23.44
N GLU A 220 8.32 28.09 -24.05
CA GLU A 220 7.28 28.90 -23.41
C GLU A 220 6.85 28.26 -22.07
N THR A 221 6.87 29.04 -20.99
CA THR A 221 6.37 28.57 -19.69
C THR A 221 4.84 28.46 -19.77
N ARG A 222 4.31 27.23 -19.70
CA ARG A 222 2.88 26.95 -19.81
C ARG A 222 2.12 27.37 -18.55
N ARG A 223 0.93 27.97 -18.72
CA ARG A 223 0.01 28.33 -17.64
C ARG A 223 -1.16 27.34 -17.61
N PHE A 224 -1.64 27.00 -16.41
CA PHE A 224 -2.67 25.96 -16.21
C PHE A 224 -3.83 26.45 -15.36
N LYS A 225 -5.05 26.00 -15.62
CA LYS A 225 -6.20 26.19 -14.73
C LYS A 225 -6.12 25.20 -13.56
N VAL A 226 -6.10 25.71 -12.34
CA VAL A 226 -6.08 24.92 -11.11
C VAL A 226 -7.36 25.22 -10.35
N PHE A 227 -8.08 24.19 -9.91
CA PHE A 227 -9.26 24.39 -9.09
C PHE A 227 -9.44 23.26 -8.09
N PHE A 228 -10.18 23.57 -7.03
CA PHE A 228 -10.54 22.64 -5.97
C PHE A 228 -12.05 22.59 -5.82
N THR A 229 -12.59 21.38 -5.94
CA THR A 229 -14.02 21.10 -5.83
C THR A 229 -14.33 20.69 -4.40
N PRO A 230 -15.37 21.28 -3.77
CA PRO A 230 -15.80 20.88 -2.44
C PRO A 230 -16.39 19.47 -2.47
N LEU A 231 -16.05 18.65 -1.48
CA LEU A 231 -16.57 17.30 -1.35
C LEU A 231 -18.07 17.33 -0.99
N PRO A 232 -18.91 16.45 -1.58
CA PRO A 232 -20.31 16.29 -1.22
C PRO A 232 -20.56 16.17 0.29
N GLU A 233 -19.71 15.43 1.00
CA GLU A 233 -19.83 15.27 2.45
C GLU A 233 -19.56 16.59 3.19
N ALA A 234 -18.56 17.35 2.78
CA ALA A 234 -18.28 18.65 3.37
C ALA A 234 -19.45 19.62 3.21
N GLN A 235 -20.15 19.56 2.06
CA GLN A 235 -21.38 20.32 1.84
C GLN A 235 -22.50 19.87 2.78
N ARG A 236 -22.69 18.56 3.00
CA ARG A 236 -23.66 18.01 3.95
C ARG A 236 -23.39 18.49 5.38
N ARG A 237 -22.16 18.30 5.88
CA ARG A 237 -21.76 18.74 7.23
C ARG A 237 -22.02 20.22 7.46
N ARG A 238 -21.77 21.07 6.46
CA ARG A 238 -22.00 22.51 6.58
C ARG A 238 -23.49 22.87 6.56
N ALA A 239 -24.28 22.21 5.73
CA ALA A 239 -25.73 22.39 5.72
C ALA A 239 -26.35 22.00 7.08
N GLU A 240 -25.91 20.89 7.67
CA GLU A 240 -26.34 20.45 9.02
C GLU A 240 -25.93 21.45 10.11
N ALA A 241 -24.76 22.09 9.97
CA ALA A 241 -24.28 23.14 10.87
C ALA A 241 -24.89 24.53 10.60
N GLY A 242 -25.77 24.68 9.60
CA GLY A 242 -26.33 25.98 9.20
C GLY A 242 -25.30 26.96 8.63
N LEU A 243 -24.20 26.46 8.08
CA LEU A 243 -23.11 27.24 7.49
C LEU A 243 -23.30 27.36 5.97
N GLU A 244 -22.82 28.48 5.40
CA GLU A 244 -22.83 28.71 3.94
C GLU A 244 -22.08 27.60 3.19
N PRO A 245 -22.57 27.15 2.01
CA PRO A 245 -21.90 26.14 1.18
C PRO A 245 -20.47 26.53 0.80
N LEU A 246 -19.59 25.53 0.65
CA LEU A 246 -18.23 25.78 0.17
C LEU A 246 -18.26 26.09 -1.33
N PRO A 247 -17.57 27.14 -1.81
CA PRO A 247 -17.46 27.42 -3.24
C PRO A 247 -16.34 26.59 -3.87
N VAL A 248 -16.41 26.35 -5.18
CA VAL A 248 -15.24 25.89 -5.96
C VAL A 248 -14.16 26.97 -5.90
N LYS A 249 -12.93 26.58 -5.56
CA LYS A 249 -11.78 27.49 -5.48
C LYS A 249 -11.01 27.44 -6.79
N ASN A 250 -10.73 28.59 -7.40
CA ASN A 250 -10.08 28.68 -8.71
C ASN A 250 -8.79 29.51 -8.63
N TYR A 251 -7.74 29.01 -9.29
CA TYR A 251 -6.41 29.61 -9.35
C TYR A 251 -5.83 29.49 -10.76
N SER A 252 -5.00 30.45 -11.13
CA SER A 252 -4.51 30.60 -12.51
C SER A 252 -3.00 30.29 -12.63
N GLY A 253 -2.62 29.02 -12.46
CA GLY A 253 -1.33 28.47 -12.92
C GLY A 253 -0.06 29.03 -12.27
N PHE A 254 1.11 28.59 -12.76
CA PHE A 254 2.45 28.77 -12.17
C PHE A 254 3.31 29.88 -12.78
N CYS A 255 2.72 31.01 -13.19
CA CYS A 255 3.51 32.07 -13.84
C CYS A 255 4.34 32.87 -12.82
N PRO A 256 5.61 33.20 -13.13
CA PRO A 256 6.42 34.12 -12.32
C PRO A 256 5.77 35.52 -12.19
N PHE A 257 6.08 36.21 -11.09
CA PHE A 257 5.63 37.60 -10.87
C PHE A 257 6.09 38.52 -12.01
N GLY A 258 5.18 39.34 -12.55
CA GLY A 258 5.47 40.31 -13.61
C GLY A 258 5.55 39.74 -15.04
N SER A 259 5.30 38.45 -15.24
CA SER A 259 5.16 37.86 -16.58
C SER A 259 4.00 38.50 -17.38
N PRO A 260 4.16 38.75 -18.70
CA PRO A 260 3.06 39.13 -19.57
C PRO A 260 1.89 38.14 -19.40
N GLY A 261 0.67 38.64 -19.15
CA GLY A 261 -0.52 37.80 -18.93
C GLY A 261 -0.86 37.46 -17.47
N ALA A 262 -0.02 37.82 -16.48
CA ALA A 262 -0.28 37.56 -15.06
C ALA A 262 -1.53 38.28 -14.49
N THR A 263 -2.08 39.26 -15.22
CA THR A 263 -3.19 40.13 -14.81
C THR A 263 -4.45 40.02 -15.68
N GLU A 264 -4.49 39.11 -16.66
CA GLU A 264 -5.61 39.02 -17.60
C GLU A 264 -6.76 38.09 -17.17
N SER A 265 -7.98 38.45 -17.62
CA SER A 265 -9.28 37.92 -17.22
C SER A 265 -9.60 36.49 -17.65
N ASP A 266 -8.82 35.92 -18.57
CA ASP A 266 -9.25 34.71 -19.31
C ASP A 266 -8.96 33.40 -18.55
N CYS A 267 -8.19 33.48 -17.46
CA CYS A 267 -8.02 32.41 -16.49
C CYS A 267 -8.41 32.92 -15.10
N ASN A 268 -9.71 32.87 -14.79
CA ASN A 268 -10.31 33.26 -13.51
C ASN A 268 -9.53 32.68 -12.31
N GLY A 269 -8.73 33.50 -11.61
CA GLY A 269 -8.03 33.10 -10.38
C GLY A 269 -6.78 33.91 -10.07
N ALA A 270 -6.24 33.77 -8.87
CA ALA A 270 -4.93 34.33 -8.52
C ALA A 270 -3.80 33.53 -9.17
N SER A 271 -2.75 34.19 -9.66
CA SER A 271 -1.53 33.54 -10.15
C SER A 271 -0.77 32.91 -8.98
N ILE A 272 -0.57 31.60 -9.01
CA ILE A 272 0.04 30.85 -7.92
C ILE A 272 1.49 30.50 -8.25
N ALA A 273 2.37 30.47 -7.26
CA ALA A 273 3.75 30.01 -7.39
C ALA A 273 3.87 28.49 -7.28
N GLY A 274 2.93 27.85 -6.58
CA GLY A 274 3.05 26.45 -6.20
C GLY A 274 1.84 25.94 -5.43
N ILE A 275 1.70 24.62 -5.35
CA ILE A 275 0.76 23.95 -4.45
C ILE A 275 1.59 22.99 -3.60
N GLY A 276 1.51 23.17 -2.29
CA GLY A 276 1.98 22.18 -1.32
C GLY A 276 0.87 21.16 -1.07
N TYR A 277 1.24 19.87 -1.07
CA TYR A 277 0.33 18.76 -0.78
C TYR A 277 0.70 18.14 0.56
N GLY A 278 -0.16 18.30 1.55
CA GLY A 278 -0.15 17.52 2.79
C GLY A 278 -1.36 16.61 2.86
N LYS A 279 -1.34 15.66 3.79
CA LYS A 279 -2.46 14.74 4.00
C LYS A 279 -3.79 15.44 4.30
N PHE A 280 -3.75 16.47 5.14
CA PHE A 280 -4.94 17.19 5.62
C PHE A 280 -5.15 18.53 4.94
N TRP A 281 -4.24 18.94 4.06
CA TRP A 281 -4.28 20.28 3.50
C TRP A 281 -3.69 20.38 2.09
N TYR A 282 -4.17 21.39 1.37
CA TYR A 282 -3.48 21.99 0.24
C TYR A 282 -3.03 23.38 0.64
N ARG A 283 -1.74 23.70 0.47
CA ARG A 283 -1.19 25.05 0.67
C ARG A 283 -1.01 25.69 -0.69
N ILE A 284 -1.68 26.80 -0.91
CA ILE A 284 -1.62 27.53 -2.17
C ILE A 284 -0.64 28.68 -1.98
N TYR A 285 0.43 28.67 -2.77
CA TYR A 285 1.44 29.73 -2.74
C TYR A 285 1.23 30.65 -3.92
N ALA A 286 1.38 31.97 -3.75
CA ALA A 286 1.47 32.95 -4.83
C ALA A 286 2.82 33.67 -4.80
N TRP A 287 3.23 34.27 -5.91
CA TRP A 287 4.40 35.13 -5.90
C TRP A 287 4.06 36.49 -5.29
N ASP A 288 4.88 36.96 -4.35
CA ASP A 288 4.85 38.34 -3.87
C ASP A 288 5.54 39.30 -4.85
N GLU A 289 5.46 40.61 -4.55
CA GLU A 289 6.07 41.67 -5.36
C GLU A 289 7.61 41.61 -5.47
N ASN A 290 8.25 40.84 -4.59
CA ASN A 290 9.69 40.64 -4.56
C ASN A 290 10.11 39.30 -5.21
N GLY A 291 9.15 38.54 -5.76
CA GLY A 291 9.41 37.24 -6.37
C GLY A 291 9.60 36.09 -5.38
N ASN A 292 9.11 36.20 -4.15
CA ASN A 292 9.07 35.10 -3.19
C ASN A 292 7.73 34.37 -3.23
N ALA A 293 7.73 33.05 -3.06
CA ALA A 293 6.50 32.28 -2.92
C ALA A 293 5.94 32.45 -1.49
N VAL A 294 4.75 33.03 -1.37
CA VAL A 294 4.02 33.27 -0.10
C VAL A 294 2.72 32.47 -0.08
N GLU A 295 2.40 31.84 1.06
CA GLU A 295 1.14 31.10 1.22
C GLU A 295 -0.03 32.09 1.23
N ILE A 296 -0.97 31.95 0.28
CA ILE A 296 -2.16 32.83 0.16
C ILE A 296 -3.44 32.16 0.68
N GLU A 297 -3.49 30.83 0.66
CA GLU A 297 -4.66 30.10 1.09
C GLU A 297 -4.29 28.67 1.50
N ARG A 298 -5.03 28.13 2.48
CA ARG A 298 -4.95 26.73 2.88
C ARG A 298 -6.34 26.11 2.80
N LEU A 299 -6.45 25.00 2.07
CA LEU A 299 -7.69 24.25 1.91
C LEU A 299 -7.58 22.92 2.65
N SER A 300 -8.62 22.49 3.34
CA SER A 300 -8.67 21.17 3.98
C SER A 300 -8.95 20.08 2.94
N THR A 301 -8.22 18.97 2.99
CA THR A 301 -8.50 17.79 2.13
C THR A 301 -9.76 17.04 2.55
N ALA A 302 -10.25 17.26 3.77
CA ALA A 302 -11.56 16.76 4.22
C ALA A 302 -12.73 17.55 3.61
N ASP A 303 -12.44 18.74 3.09
CA ASP A 303 -13.44 19.64 2.51
C ASP A 303 -13.33 19.75 0.99
N TYR A 304 -12.14 19.56 0.43
CA TYR A 304 -11.85 19.79 -0.97
C TYR A 304 -11.05 18.64 -1.61
N ILE A 305 -11.31 18.42 -2.90
CA ILE A 305 -10.46 17.64 -3.81
C ILE A 305 -9.90 18.57 -4.89
N GLU A 306 -8.65 18.37 -5.32
CA GLU A 306 -8.11 19.07 -6.48
C GLU A 306 -8.70 18.49 -7.77
N GLY A 307 -9.17 19.33 -8.69
CA GLY A 307 -9.90 18.88 -9.88
C GLY A 307 -11.33 18.43 -9.52
N PRO A 308 -11.90 17.37 -10.15
CA PRO A 308 -11.32 16.55 -11.22
C PRO A 308 -11.01 17.36 -12.49
N TYR A 309 -9.81 17.18 -13.05
CA TYR A 309 -9.41 17.92 -14.24
C TYR A 309 -9.96 17.30 -15.53
N LYS A 310 -10.14 18.17 -16.53
CA LYS A 310 -10.64 17.81 -17.86
C LYS A 310 -9.66 18.12 -19.00
N GLY A 311 -8.47 18.65 -18.69
CA GLY A 311 -7.41 18.69 -19.69
C GLY A 311 -6.73 17.33 -19.80
N GLY A 312 -5.91 17.11 -20.82
CA GLY A 312 -4.96 15.99 -20.81
C GLY A 312 -5.25 14.87 -21.80
N GLY A 313 -4.93 13.64 -21.38
CA GLY A 313 -4.54 12.51 -22.25
C GLY A 313 -3.02 12.27 -22.26
N VAL A 314 -2.32 12.63 -21.17
CA VAL A 314 -0.87 12.48 -21.04
C VAL A 314 -0.55 11.25 -20.22
N ILE A 315 0.34 10.41 -20.74
CA ILE A 315 0.78 9.24 -20.00
C ILE A 315 1.59 9.67 -18.77
N SER A 316 1.20 9.20 -17.58
CA SER A 316 1.93 9.50 -16.35
C SER A 316 1.63 8.49 -15.24
N HIS A 317 2.56 8.40 -14.29
CA HIS A 317 2.37 7.60 -13.09
C HIS A 317 1.52 8.37 -12.06
N ASP A 318 0.58 7.67 -11.41
CA ASP A 318 -0.19 8.22 -10.30
C ASP A 318 0.48 7.87 -8.95
N GLN A 319 0.14 8.61 -7.88
CA GLN A 319 0.63 8.30 -6.54
C GLN A 319 0.04 6.97 -6.06
N GLY A 320 0.89 6.10 -5.52
CA GLY A 320 0.44 4.77 -5.12
C GLY A 320 -0.02 4.66 -3.66
N GLU A 321 0.46 5.49 -2.73
CA GLU A 321 0.17 5.39 -1.28
C GLU A 321 0.68 4.09 -0.61
N GLN A 322 1.67 3.43 -1.21
CA GLN A 322 2.29 2.18 -0.74
C GLN A 322 2.64 2.17 0.76
N LEU A 323 3.32 3.20 1.27
CA LEU A 323 3.70 3.25 2.68
C LEU A 323 2.47 3.34 3.60
N ASN A 324 1.43 4.07 3.21
CA ASN A 324 0.20 4.14 3.99
C ASN A 324 -0.55 2.79 3.99
N GLN A 325 -0.48 2.04 2.89
CA GLN A 325 -1.00 0.66 2.84
C GLN A 325 -0.22 -0.27 3.78
N THR A 326 1.10 -0.11 3.89
CA THR A 326 1.92 -0.82 4.87
C THR A 326 1.48 -0.51 6.30
N LEU A 327 1.26 0.77 6.63
CA LEU A 327 0.80 1.15 7.97
C LEU A 327 -0.59 0.59 8.28
N ASN A 328 -1.49 0.58 7.30
CA ASN A 328 -2.81 -0.04 7.44
C ASN A 328 -2.69 -1.56 7.71
N TYR A 329 -1.81 -2.23 6.95
CA TYR A 329 -1.56 -3.66 7.13
C TYR A 329 -0.89 -3.98 8.47
N PHE A 330 -0.05 -3.09 9.00
CA PHE A 330 0.54 -3.24 10.33
C PHE A 330 -0.52 -3.18 11.44
N ILE A 331 -1.37 -2.14 11.45
CA ILE A 331 -2.34 -1.95 12.53
C ILE A 331 -3.39 -3.06 12.57
N LYS A 332 -3.68 -3.73 11.45
CA LYS A 332 -4.65 -4.83 11.38
C LYS A 332 -4.31 -6.00 12.32
N ASN A 333 -3.03 -6.20 12.65
CA ASN A 333 -2.57 -7.34 13.44
C ASN A 333 -2.93 -7.19 14.93
N PHE A 334 -3.30 -6.00 15.38
CA PHE A 334 -3.59 -5.70 16.79
C PHE A 334 -5.00 -6.12 17.21
N ARG A 335 -5.33 -7.40 16.97
CA ARG A 335 -6.65 -7.98 17.24
C ARG A 335 -6.66 -9.22 18.14
N GLY A 336 -5.52 -9.52 18.77
CA GLY A 336 -5.32 -10.71 19.60
C GLY A 336 -4.29 -11.65 18.96
N SER A 337 -3.73 -12.56 19.75
CA SER A 337 -2.67 -13.46 19.29
C SER A 337 -3.20 -14.45 18.24
N ALA A 338 -2.32 -14.99 17.39
CA ALA A 338 -2.67 -16.03 16.43
C ALA A 338 -3.43 -17.20 17.09
N ALA A 339 -2.93 -17.70 18.24
CA ALA A 339 -3.57 -18.79 18.98
C ALA A 339 -4.97 -18.43 19.53
N GLN A 340 -5.20 -17.17 19.89
CA GLN A 340 -6.54 -16.71 20.28
C GLN A 340 -7.47 -16.71 19.07
N ARG A 341 -7.03 -16.18 17.93
CA ARG A 341 -7.83 -16.08 16.69
C ARG A 341 -8.24 -17.43 16.11
N ASP A 342 -7.45 -18.47 16.34
CA ASP A 342 -7.79 -19.85 15.94
C ASP A 342 -8.80 -20.54 16.87
N SER A 343 -9.16 -19.92 17.99
CA SER A 343 -10.14 -20.45 18.96
C SER A 343 -11.58 -20.18 18.52
N GLU A 344 -12.46 -21.17 18.71
CA GLU A 344 -13.91 -21.01 18.47
C GLU A 344 -14.55 -19.98 19.44
N ASP A 345 -13.95 -19.76 20.61
CA ASP A 345 -14.41 -18.79 21.63
C ASP A 345 -13.75 -17.40 21.47
N TRP A 346 -13.10 -17.13 20.34
CA TRP A 346 -12.43 -15.85 20.14
C TRP A 346 -13.42 -14.69 20.04
N ASP A 347 -13.25 -13.72 20.94
CA ASP A 347 -14.00 -12.48 20.94
C ASP A 347 -13.08 -11.27 20.71
N PRO A 348 -13.11 -10.67 19.51
CA PRO A 348 -12.33 -9.48 19.23
C PRO A 348 -12.70 -8.30 20.14
N GLU A 349 -13.92 -8.20 20.69
CA GLU A 349 -14.30 -7.10 21.60
C GLU A 349 -13.45 -7.05 22.87
N LEU A 350 -13.02 -8.22 23.32
CA LEU A 350 -12.25 -8.38 24.55
C LEU A 350 -10.74 -8.31 24.32
N THR A 351 -10.26 -8.64 23.11
CA THR A 351 -8.82 -8.79 22.85
C THR A 351 -8.22 -7.66 22.01
N SER A 352 -8.97 -7.11 21.06
CA SER A 352 -8.43 -6.20 20.02
C SER A 352 -8.33 -4.74 20.46
N PHE A 353 -7.53 -3.97 19.73
CA PHE A 353 -7.51 -2.52 19.84
C PHE A 353 -8.84 -1.97 19.30
N ASP A 354 -9.47 -1.08 20.05
CA ASP A 354 -10.79 -0.53 19.72
C ASP A 354 -10.69 0.56 18.60
N PHE A 355 -10.53 0.08 17.36
CA PHE A 355 -10.35 0.92 16.17
C PHE A 355 -11.59 1.75 15.84
N GLU A 356 -12.80 1.19 16.01
CA GLU A 356 -14.05 1.92 15.78
C GLU A 356 -14.11 3.16 16.67
N LYS A 357 -13.88 3.01 17.98
CA LYS A 357 -13.86 4.15 18.89
C LYS A 357 -12.75 5.14 18.54
N PHE A 358 -11.56 4.63 18.18
CA PHE A 358 -10.42 5.47 17.86
C PHE A 358 -10.69 6.35 16.62
N PHE A 359 -11.09 5.76 15.50
CA PHE A 359 -11.28 6.48 14.22
C PHE A 359 -12.57 7.31 14.16
N SER A 360 -13.60 6.96 14.93
CA SER A 360 -14.86 7.73 14.96
C SER A 360 -14.82 8.93 15.92
N GLY A 361 -13.98 8.86 16.96
CA GLY A 361 -13.87 9.87 18.01
C GLY A 361 -12.91 11.02 17.71
N GLN A 362 -12.90 12.02 18.61
CA GLN A 362 -11.87 13.05 18.63
C GLN A 362 -10.48 12.43 18.90
N TYR A 363 -9.48 12.80 18.12
CA TYR A 363 -8.10 12.38 18.38
C TYR A 363 -7.57 13.04 19.65
N PHE A 364 -7.30 12.26 20.70
CA PHE A 364 -6.84 12.78 22.00
C PHE A 364 -5.41 13.29 21.99
N LEU A 365 -4.64 13.01 20.93
CA LEU A 365 -3.29 13.55 20.72
C LEU A 365 -3.26 14.68 19.69
N ALA A 366 -4.42 15.18 19.28
CA ALA A 366 -4.51 16.42 18.51
C ALA A 366 -3.83 17.57 19.28
N PRO A 367 -3.19 18.52 18.58
CA PRO A 367 -2.53 19.63 19.25
C PRO A 367 -3.51 20.47 20.06
N ALA A 368 -3.04 20.95 21.20
CA ALA A 368 -3.78 21.93 21.98
C ALA A 368 -3.75 23.31 21.31
N LEU A 369 -4.69 24.18 21.67
CA LEU A 369 -4.63 25.58 21.28
C LEU A 369 -3.30 26.19 21.72
N GLY A 370 -2.59 26.81 20.79
CA GLY A 370 -1.31 27.46 21.01
C GLY A 370 -1.36 28.96 20.76
N ARG A 371 -0.35 29.67 21.26
CA ARG A 371 -0.10 31.06 20.92
C ARG A 371 1.40 31.34 20.82
N MET A 372 1.80 32.03 19.77
CA MET A 372 3.16 32.54 19.64
C MET A 372 3.42 33.63 20.68
N ASP A 373 4.53 33.49 21.40
CA ASP A 373 5.04 34.51 22.31
C ASP A 373 5.80 35.60 21.54
N SER A 374 6.18 36.68 22.23
CA SER A 374 6.93 37.80 21.62
C SER A 374 8.36 37.45 21.22
N ASN A 375 8.88 36.29 21.65
CA ASN A 375 10.23 35.82 21.37
C ASN A 375 10.28 34.78 20.24
N GLY A 376 9.13 34.44 19.66
CA GLY A 376 9.02 33.43 18.60
C GLY A 376 8.87 31.99 19.11
N GLY A 377 8.63 31.78 20.40
CA GLY A 377 8.25 30.48 20.98
C GLY A 377 6.75 30.21 20.84
N LEU A 378 6.36 28.93 20.75
CA LEU A 378 4.96 28.51 20.71
C LEU A 378 4.56 27.92 22.06
N ASP A 379 3.68 28.62 22.78
CA ASP A 379 3.17 28.19 24.07
C ASP A 379 1.82 27.48 23.92
N ALA A 380 1.69 26.30 24.56
CA ALA A 380 0.43 25.60 24.66
C ALA A 380 -0.48 26.23 25.72
N ILE A 381 -1.74 26.49 25.39
CA ILE A 381 -2.72 27.09 26.29
C ILE A 381 -3.60 25.99 26.88
N TYR A 382 -3.51 25.81 28.20
CA TYR A 382 -4.41 24.95 28.98
C TYR A 382 -5.19 25.81 29.97
N PRO A 383 -6.44 26.20 29.65
CA PRO A 383 -7.27 27.03 30.52
C PRO A 383 -7.38 26.45 31.92
N ALA A 384 -6.82 27.16 32.90
CA ALA A 384 -6.76 26.71 34.29
C ALA A 384 -7.77 27.43 35.19
N PHE A 385 -8.40 26.69 36.09
CA PHE A 385 -9.41 27.17 37.03
C PHE A 385 -9.07 26.74 38.45
N GLN A 386 -9.55 27.48 39.45
CA GLN A 386 -9.42 27.09 40.84
C GLN A 386 -10.68 27.34 41.68
N ILE A 387 -10.78 26.61 42.77
CA ILE A 387 -11.62 26.92 43.93
C ILE A 387 -10.73 26.83 45.17
N ALA A 388 -10.55 27.95 45.87
CA ALA A 388 -9.74 28.00 47.08
C ALA A 388 -10.60 27.86 48.35
N ALA A 389 -10.01 27.31 49.41
CA ALA A 389 -10.65 27.26 50.72
C ALA A 389 -11.02 28.67 51.22
N PRO A 390 -12.25 28.87 51.73
CA PRO A 390 -12.64 30.12 52.38
C PRO A 390 -11.73 30.48 53.56
N ALA A 391 -11.47 31.78 53.73
CA ALA A 391 -10.73 32.28 54.89
C ALA A 391 -11.45 31.87 56.19
N GLY A 392 -10.81 31.04 57.02
CA GLY A 392 -11.36 30.54 58.28
C GLY A 392 -11.79 29.06 58.29
N GLY A 393 -11.67 28.33 57.18
CA GLY A 393 -11.86 26.87 57.15
C GLY A 393 -13.30 26.37 57.04
N ALA A 394 -14.23 27.21 56.55
CA ALA A 394 -15.57 26.77 56.17
C ALA A 394 -15.54 25.92 54.88
N GLY A 395 -16.43 24.94 54.75
CA GLY A 395 -16.55 24.13 53.53
C GLY A 395 -17.02 24.95 52.33
N VAL A 396 -16.58 24.58 51.12
CA VAL A 396 -17.04 25.17 49.86
C VAL A 396 -18.45 24.66 49.56
N PRO A 397 -19.48 25.52 49.47
CA PRO A 397 -20.85 25.07 49.22
C PRO A 397 -21.01 24.41 47.84
N SER A 398 -21.93 23.43 47.75
CA SER A 398 -22.44 22.93 46.47
C SER A 398 -22.95 24.09 45.59
N GLY A 399 -22.74 23.97 44.28
CA GLY A 399 -23.06 24.97 43.26
C GLY A 399 -21.97 25.99 43.00
N THR A 400 -20.90 26.03 43.81
CA THR A 400 -19.79 26.98 43.62
C THR A 400 -19.03 26.68 42.31
N LYS A 401 -18.97 27.67 41.41
CA LYS A 401 -18.20 27.59 40.16
C LYS A 401 -16.72 27.91 40.39
N ALA A 402 -15.85 27.22 39.68
CA ALA A 402 -14.42 27.54 39.66
C ALA A 402 -14.15 28.85 38.90
N THR A 403 -13.12 29.58 39.32
CA THR A 403 -12.70 30.82 38.66
C THR A 403 -11.40 30.60 37.88
N LYS A 404 -11.34 31.13 36.66
CA LYS A 404 -10.19 31.03 35.77
C LYS A 404 -9.01 31.80 36.38
N LEU A 405 -7.82 31.18 36.43
CA LEU A 405 -6.65 31.77 37.09
C LEU A 405 -6.18 33.07 36.44
N GLU A 406 -6.27 33.17 35.11
CA GLU A 406 -5.78 34.34 34.35
C GLU A 406 -6.72 35.56 34.39
N SER A 407 -8.04 35.37 34.57
CA SER A 407 -9.04 36.42 34.34
C SER A 407 -10.12 36.53 35.42
N GLY A 408 -10.24 35.54 36.31
CA GLY A 408 -11.33 35.46 37.29
C GLY A 408 -12.69 35.08 36.72
N ALA A 409 -12.81 34.88 35.40
CA ALA A 409 -14.05 34.43 34.76
C ALA A 409 -14.48 33.04 35.26
N THR A 410 -15.77 32.76 35.33
CA THR A 410 -16.32 31.47 35.77
C THR A 410 -16.54 30.47 34.63
N PHE A 411 -16.11 30.82 33.41
CA PHE A 411 -16.23 29.98 32.22
C PHE A 411 -15.06 30.25 31.26
N HIS A 412 -14.88 29.34 30.30
CA HIS A 412 -14.01 29.52 29.15
C HIS A 412 -14.79 29.18 27.87
N GLN A 413 -14.60 29.98 26.84
CA GLN A 413 -15.20 29.81 25.53
C GLN A 413 -14.22 29.05 24.63
N ILE A 414 -14.62 27.87 24.16
CA ILE A 414 -13.84 27.10 23.18
C ILE A 414 -13.80 27.87 21.84
N ALA A 415 -12.61 27.97 21.27
CA ALA A 415 -12.30 28.61 20.00
C ALA A 415 -12.89 27.83 18.81
N GLY A 416 -13.19 28.56 17.73
CA GLY A 416 -13.65 27.94 16.48
C GLY A 416 -12.61 26.99 15.90
N GLY A 417 -13.04 25.79 15.50
CA GLY A 417 -12.13 24.72 15.03
C GLY A 417 -11.54 23.86 16.15
N PHE A 418 -11.83 24.14 17.43
CA PHE A 418 -11.39 23.36 18.59
C PHE A 418 -12.57 22.74 19.34
N VAL A 419 -12.29 21.73 20.16
CA VAL A 419 -13.27 21.04 21.00
C VAL A 419 -12.75 20.91 22.44
N LEU A 420 -13.66 20.68 23.39
CA LEU A 420 -13.30 20.21 24.73
C LEU A 420 -12.79 18.76 24.63
N GLY A 421 -11.48 18.59 24.56
CA GLY A 421 -10.86 17.27 24.42
C GLY A 421 -10.67 16.55 25.75
N GLY A 422 -10.37 17.29 26.82
CA GLY A 422 -10.19 16.69 28.15
C GLY A 422 -10.22 17.69 29.30
N VAL A 423 -10.40 17.16 30.51
CA VAL A 423 -10.36 17.89 31.78
C VAL A 423 -9.48 17.14 32.77
N PHE A 424 -8.58 17.87 33.41
CA PHE A 424 -7.85 17.42 34.59
C PHE A 424 -8.40 18.14 35.82
N ALA A 425 -8.55 17.40 36.91
CA ALA A 425 -8.95 17.92 38.19
C ALA A 425 -8.02 17.39 39.28
N ALA A 426 -7.57 18.29 40.15
CA ALA A 426 -6.75 17.95 41.30
C ALA A 426 -7.27 18.67 42.55
N ALA A 427 -7.10 18.02 43.70
CA ALA A 427 -7.40 18.59 45.00
C ALA A 427 -6.16 18.51 45.88
N ALA A 428 -5.90 19.59 46.62
CA ALA A 428 -4.91 19.62 47.68
C ALA A 428 -5.59 20.02 49.00
N GLY A 429 -5.39 19.24 50.05
CA GLY A 429 -5.99 19.47 51.36
C GLY A 429 -7.47 19.08 51.44
N LEU A 430 -7.94 18.15 50.61
CA LEU A 430 -9.30 17.62 50.61
C LEU A 430 -9.51 16.63 51.75
N LYS A 431 -10.50 16.87 52.62
CA LYS A 431 -10.73 16.03 53.82
C LYS A 431 -11.75 14.90 53.61
N ALA A 432 -12.63 15.05 52.63
CA ALA A 432 -13.67 14.08 52.31
C ALA A 432 -13.92 14.08 50.79
N PRO A 433 -14.48 13.01 50.21
CA PRO A 433 -14.80 12.96 48.79
C PRO A 433 -15.66 14.15 48.34
N VAL A 434 -15.38 14.67 47.15
CA VAL A 434 -16.14 15.77 46.52
C VAL A 434 -16.50 15.41 45.08
N THR A 435 -17.71 15.77 44.69
CA THR A 435 -18.24 15.56 43.35
C THR A 435 -18.11 16.86 42.55
N ILE A 436 -17.52 16.79 41.38
CA ILE A 436 -17.33 17.92 40.45
C ILE A 436 -18.14 17.68 39.19
N GLU A 437 -18.80 18.71 38.69
CA GLU A 437 -19.49 18.70 37.41
C GLU A 437 -18.77 19.58 36.39
N VAL A 438 -18.56 19.02 35.20
CA VAL A 438 -18.18 19.75 33.99
C VAL A 438 -19.47 20.15 33.27
N LEU A 439 -19.61 21.44 33.02
CA LEU A 439 -20.78 22.03 32.37
C LEU A 439 -20.40 22.53 30.98
N ALA A 440 -21.19 22.16 29.95
CA ALA A 440 -21.16 22.78 28.63
C ALA A 440 -22.44 23.58 28.43
N ASN A 441 -22.33 24.89 28.19
CA ASN A 441 -23.48 25.81 28.12
C ASN A 441 -24.43 25.68 29.34
N ASP A 442 -23.83 25.59 30.53
CA ASP A 442 -24.52 25.40 31.83
C ASP A 442 -25.25 24.05 32.02
N ALA A 443 -25.20 23.14 31.05
CA ALA A 443 -25.70 21.77 31.19
C ALA A 443 -24.57 20.80 31.62
N PRO A 444 -24.79 19.92 32.61
CA PRO A 444 -23.79 18.93 33.00
C PRO A 444 -23.53 17.93 31.86
N VAL A 445 -22.27 17.82 31.45
CA VAL A 445 -21.81 16.85 30.45
C VAL A 445 -21.04 15.69 31.07
N HIS A 446 -20.45 15.90 32.25
CA HIS A 446 -19.80 14.83 33.00
C HIS A 446 -19.66 15.19 34.48
N THR A 447 -19.53 14.15 35.30
CA THR A 447 -19.38 14.25 36.74
C THR A 447 -18.26 13.31 37.17
N PHE A 448 -17.33 13.78 37.99
CA PHE A 448 -16.30 12.93 38.58
C PHE A 448 -16.17 13.18 40.09
N ASP A 449 -15.86 12.11 40.81
CA ASP A 449 -15.64 12.13 42.26
C ASP A 449 -14.13 12.15 42.55
N LEU A 450 -13.69 13.15 43.31
CA LEU A 450 -12.34 13.22 43.84
C LEU A 450 -12.35 12.64 45.26
N THR A 451 -11.68 11.51 45.45
CA THR A 451 -11.51 10.87 46.76
C THR A 451 -10.11 11.15 47.30
N PRO A 452 -9.95 11.75 48.48
CA PRO A 452 -8.64 12.09 49.02
C PRO A 452 -7.86 10.85 49.45
N ASP A 453 -6.56 10.85 49.16
CA ASP A 453 -5.59 9.90 49.68
C ASP A 453 -5.19 10.22 51.15
N ASN A 454 -4.25 9.46 51.70
CA ASN A 454 -3.74 9.66 53.06
C ASN A 454 -3.06 11.02 53.28
N GLN A 455 -2.66 11.70 52.20
CA GLN A 455 -2.03 13.02 52.19
C GLN A 455 -3.03 14.14 51.88
N LYS A 456 -4.33 13.80 51.76
CA LYS A 456 -5.44 14.72 51.41
C LYS A 456 -5.33 15.28 49.98
N ASN A 457 -4.67 14.56 49.10
CA ASN A 457 -4.59 14.85 47.68
C ASN A 457 -5.54 13.96 46.91
N ALA A 458 -6.07 14.44 45.79
CA ALA A 458 -6.85 13.64 44.86
C ALA A 458 -6.60 14.16 43.45
N SER A 459 -6.65 13.29 42.45
CA SER A 459 -6.63 13.71 41.05
C SER A 459 -7.54 12.83 40.20
N SER A 460 -7.99 13.37 39.08
CA SER A 460 -8.76 12.66 38.08
C SER A 460 -8.58 13.32 36.71
N ILE A 461 -8.49 12.52 35.66
CA ILE A 461 -8.53 12.95 34.27
C ILE A 461 -9.74 12.36 33.55
N ARG A 462 -10.30 13.16 32.64
CA ARG A 462 -11.35 12.70 31.73
C ARG A 462 -11.11 13.25 30.33
N TYR A 463 -11.19 12.36 29.34
CA TYR A 463 -11.25 12.73 27.93
C TYR A 463 -12.64 12.49 27.36
N PHE A 464 -12.96 13.20 26.28
CA PHE A 464 -14.29 13.21 25.69
C PHE A 464 -14.25 12.86 24.21
N ASP A 465 -14.97 11.80 23.83
CA ASP A 465 -15.01 11.29 22.46
C ASP A 465 -15.83 12.20 21.53
N GLN A 466 -16.89 12.83 22.07
CA GLN A 466 -17.78 13.75 21.36
C GLN A 466 -18.22 14.89 22.29
N VAL A 467 -17.74 16.12 22.07
CA VAL A 467 -18.27 17.33 22.73
C VAL A 467 -18.69 18.34 21.67
N PRO A 468 -19.83 19.04 21.85
CA PRO A 468 -20.25 20.06 20.91
C PRO A 468 -19.24 21.20 20.77
N GLU A 469 -19.11 21.74 19.56
CA GLU A 469 -18.27 22.91 19.26
C GLU A 469 -18.76 24.19 19.95
N ALA A 470 -17.86 25.16 20.05
CA ALA A 470 -18.17 26.54 20.46
C ALA A 470 -18.96 26.65 21.78
N VAL A 471 -18.77 25.69 22.68
CA VAL A 471 -19.42 25.66 23.99
C VAL A 471 -18.71 26.54 25.01
N LYS A 472 -19.49 27.09 25.94
CA LYS A 472 -18.99 27.66 27.19
C LYS A 472 -18.76 26.54 28.18
N VAL A 473 -17.51 26.30 28.55
CA VAL A 473 -17.15 25.31 29.56
C VAL A 473 -17.02 25.98 30.93
N SER A 474 -17.65 25.40 31.95
CA SER A 474 -17.45 25.80 33.35
C SER A 474 -17.42 24.58 34.27
N LEU A 475 -16.76 24.70 35.41
CA LEU A 475 -16.65 23.63 36.41
C LEU A 475 -17.34 24.08 37.70
N ARG A 476 -18.08 23.18 38.35
CA ARG A 476 -18.67 23.46 39.67
C ARG A 476 -18.56 22.27 40.61
N VAL A 477 -18.52 22.55 41.91
CA VAL A 477 -18.71 21.52 42.95
C VAL A 477 -20.20 21.17 43.05
N ALA A 478 -20.55 19.89 42.87
CA ALA A 478 -21.92 19.38 42.99
C ALA A 478 -22.27 18.98 44.43
N SER A 479 -21.27 18.61 45.23
CA SER A 479 -21.38 18.39 46.68
C SER A 479 -20.48 19.37 47.45
N THR A 480 -20.81 19.63 48.72
CA THR A 480 -20.01 20.53 49.56
C THR A 480 -18.58 20.00 49.70
N ALA A 481 -17.57 20.78 49.33
CA ALA A 481 -16.17 20.38 49.43
C ALA A 481 -15.59 20.78 50.80
N ASP A 482 -15.08 19.82 51.56
CA ASP A 482 -14.36 20.09 52.82
C ASP A 482 -12.85 20.19 52.57
N LEU A 483 -12.37 21.43 52.50
CA LEU A 483 -10.95 21.75 52.31
C LEU A 483 -10.30 22.16 53.64
N ALA A 484 -9.05 21.75 53.84
CA ALA A 484 -8.20 22.27 54.91
C ALA A 484 -7.89 23.76 54.66
N PRO A 485 -7.50 24.53 55.70
CA PRO A 485 -7.00 25.89 55.50
C PRO A 485 -5.86 25.91 54.48
N GLY A 486 -5.99 26.74 53.43
CA GLY A 486 -5.05 26.78 52.30
C GLY A 486 -5.23 25.69 51.24
N GLY A 487 -6.20 24.80 51.41
CA GLY A 487 -6.57 23.78 50.42
C GLY A 487 -7.24 24.38 49.19
N ARG A 488 -7.18 23.65 48.07
CA ARG A 488 -7.70 24.10 46.77
C ARG A 488 -8.14 22.93 45.90
N LEU A 489 -9.10 23.21 45.02
CA LEU A 489 -9.37 22.42 43.82
C LEU A 489 -8.75 23.17 42.63
N HIS A 490 -8.00 22.47 41.81
CA HIS A 490 -7.38 22.96 40.58
C HIS A 490 -7.94 22.18 39.40
N PHE A 491 -8.18 22.87 38.30
CA PHE A 491 -8.68 22.25 37.08
C PHE A 491 -7.94 22.79 35.88
N GLU A 492 -7.75 21.95 34.87
CA GLU A 492 -7.25 22.35 33.58
C GLU A 492 -8.09 21.74 32.48
N ILE A 493 -8.24 22.48 31.39
CA ILE A 493 -8.96 22.05 30.21
C ILE A 493 -7.96 21.85 29.08
N ALA A 494 -8.07 20.72 28.37
CA ALA A 494 -7.44 20.51 27.07
C ALA A 494 -8.42 20.94 25.97
N GLU A 495 -8.14 22.09 25.38
CA GLU A 495 -8.81 22.58 24.19
C GLU A 495 -8.04 22.08 22.96
N LEU A 496 -8.59 21.09 22.27
CA LEU A 496 -7.89 20.33 21.23
C LEU A 496 -8.39 20.67 19.83
N TRP A 497 -7.50 20.65 18.85
CA TRP A 497 -7.88 20.85 17.45
C TRP A 497 -8.86 19.77 17.01
N LYS A 498 -9.99 20.16 16.42
CA LYS A 498 -11.03 19.23 15.98
C LYS A 498 -10.50 18.37 14.84
N MET A 499 -10.26 17.09 15.11
CA MET A 499 -9.83 16.14 14.10
C MET A 499 -10.14 14.70 14.52
N LYS A 500 -10.46 13.88 13.52
CA LYS A 500 -10.48 12.42 13.65
C LYS A 500 -9.09 11.89 13.33
N PRO A 501 -8.63 10.83 14.02
CA PRO A 501 -7.34 10.23 13.70
C PRO A 501 -7.39 9.49 12.37
N SER A 502 -6.22 9.24 11.83
CA SER A 502 -5.99 8.53 10.58
C SER A 502 -5.06 7.34 10.79
N VAL A 503 -4.89 6.47 9.78
CA VAL A 503 -4.05 5.26 9.90
C VAL A 503 -2.64 5.52 10.46
N PRO A 504 -1.89 6.54 10.00
CA PRO A 504 -0.59 6.86 10.57
C PRO A 504 -0.64 7.33 12.03
N ASP A 505 -1.74 7.93 12.47
CA ASP A 505 -1.94 8.28 13.89
C ASP A 505 -2.14 7.02 14.74
N ALA A 506 -2.89 6.03 14.22
CA ALA A 506 -3.02 4.72 14.85
C ALA A 506 -1.67 3.99 14.89
N TYR A 507 -0.90 4.03 13.80
CA TYR A 507 0.47 3.51 13.73
C TYR A 507 1.33 4.12 14.83
N ALA A 508 1.38 5.45 14.98
CA ALA A 508 2.22 6.11 15.97
C ALA A 508 1.85 5.69 17.41
N VAL A 509 0.55 5.61 17.72
CA VAL A 509 0.06 5.15 19.03
C VAL A 509 0.45 3.70 19.29
N ILE A 510 0.12 2.81 18.36
CA ILE A 510 0.33 1.37 18.52
C ILE A 510 1.81 1.04 18.53
N ARG A 511 2.60 1.57 17.58
CA ARG A 511 4.04 1.33 17.45
C ARG A 511 4.80 1.66 18.75
N ALA A 512 4.45 2.76 19.40
CA ALA A 512 5.07 3.18 20.65
C ALA A 512 4.50 2.41 21.87
N ALA A 513 3.20 2.14 21.88
CA ALA A 513 2.54 1.45 22.99
C ALA A 513 2.80 -0.06 23.05
N SER A 514 3.07 -0.71 21.91
CA SER A 514 3.30 -2.15 21.82
C SER A 514 4.76 -2.55 21.81
N SER A 515 5.67 -1.58 21.74
CA SER A 515 7.10 -1.86 21.69
C SER A 515 7.55 -2.72 22.87
N ARG A 516 8.46 -3.67 22.61
CA ARG A 516 9.17 -4.44 23.65
C ARG A 516 10.61 -3.93 23.86
N GLY A 517 10.93 -2.78 23.30
CA GLY A 517 12.27 -2.20 23.26
C GLY A 517 12.85 -1.71 24.59
N GLY A 518 14.12 -1.31 24.50
CA GLY A 518 15.01 -0.99 25.62
C GLY A 518 16.43 -1.51 25.34
N ASP A 519 17.39 -1.22 26.22
CA ASP A 519 18.80 -1.61 26.04
C ASP A 519 18.95 -3.13 25.79
N GLY A 520 19.18 -3.52 24.53
CA GLY A 520 19.50 -4.90 24.11
C GLY A 520 18.40 -5.70 23.41
N CYS A 521 17.22 -5.13 23.14
CA CYS A 521 16.18 -5.79 22.32
C CYS A 521 16.23 -5.32 20.86
N ASN A 522 16.42 -6.27 19.92
CA ASN A 522 16.54 -5.99 18.49
C ASN A 522 15.33 -6.41 17.66
N LEU A 523 14.36 -7.16 18.23
CA LEU A 523 13.16 -7.65 17.55
C LEU A 523 11.91 -7.11 18.24
N ASP A 524 11.12 -6.32 17.51
CA ASP A 524 9.95 -5.66 18.07
C ASP A 524 8.63 -6.39 17.74
N GLU A 525 7.56 -6.02 18.44
CA GLU A 525 6.22 -6.60 18.27
C GLU A 525 5.55 -6.11 16.98
N ASP A 526 5.03 -7.03 16.16
CA ASP A 526 4.24 -6.74 14.94
C ASP A 526 2.73 -6.90 15.15
N GLY A 527 2.33 -7.24 16.38
CA GLY A 527 0.95 -7.38 16.83
C GLY A 527 0.39 -8.80 16.71
N ILE A 528 1.00 -9.67 15.89
CA ILE A 528 0.46 -11.01 15.58
C ILE A 528 0.35 -11.90 16.81
N ASP A 529 1.29 -11.77 17.74
CA ASP A 529 1.36 -12.58 18.96
C ASP A 529 1.08 -11.76 20.23
N LEU A 530 0.52 -10.56 20.09
CA LEU A 530 0.12 -9.72 21.21
C LEU A 530 -1.25 -10.17 21.74
N PRO A 531 -1.35 -10.68 22.99
CA PRO A 531 -2.59 -11.30 23.48
C PRO A 531 -3.65 -10.31 23.97
N SER A 532 -3.29 -9.05 24.23
CA SER A 532 -4.24 -8.04 24.71
C SER A 532 -3.98 -6.61 24.18
N PRO A 533 -4.03 -6.38 22.86
CA PRO A 533 -4.07 -5.05 22.28
C PRO A 533 -5.13 -4.12 22.90
N ARG A 534 -6.23 -4.66 23.41
CA ARG A 534 -7.28 -3.93 24.16
C ARG A 534 -6.72 -3.04 25.26
N THR A 535 -5.71 -3.52 25.99
CA THR A 535 -5.07 -2.76 27.08
C THR A 535 -4.43 -1.46 26.58
N ILE A 536 -3.93 -1.43 25.35
CA ILE A 536 -3.36 -0.23 24.72
C ILE A 536 -4.46 0.81 24.46
N SER A 537 -5.56 0.40 23.84
CA SER A 537 -6.68 1.32 23.57
C SER A 537 -7.34 1.81 24.87
N ASP A 538 -7.56 0.92 25.85
CA ASP A 538 -8.17 1.31 27.13
C ASP A 538 -7.28 2.30 27.90
N ALA A 539 -5.97 2.08 27.88
CA ALA A 539 -5.02 3.02 28.45
C ALA A 539 -5.07 4.37 27.72
N TYR A 540 -5.01 4.37 26.39
CA TYR A 540 -5.11 5.57 25.57
C TYR A 540 -6.40 6.37 25.86
N PHE A 541 -7.56 5.72 25.91
CA PHE A 541 -8.83 6.42 26.16
C PHE A 541 -8.96 6.91 27.61
N LYS A 542 -8.31 6.25 28.56
CA LYS A 542 -8.29 6.67 29.96
C LYS A 542 -7.36 7.87 30.17
N THR A 543 -6.16 7.83 29.61
CA THR A 543 -5.09 8.78 29.93
C THR A 543 -4.91 9.89 28.89
N GLY A 544 -5.47 9.71 27.69
CA GLY A 544 -5.32 10.61 26.54
C GLY A 544 -3.89 10.74 26.03
N CYS A 545 -3.01 9.82 26.41
CA CYS A 545 -1.61 9.77 26.01
C CYS A 545 -1.18 8.34 25.68
N ILE A 546 -0.08 8.23 24.94
CA ILE A 546 0.58 6.95 24.68
C ILE A 546 1.31 6.54 25.95
N VAL A 547 1.04 5.33 26.43
CA VAL A 547 1.69 4.74 27.60
C VAL A 547 2.18 3.35 27.26
N ASN A 548 3.40 3.03 27.66
CA ASN A 548 3.97 1.69 27.53
C ASN A 548 4.78 1.37 28.81
N PRO A 549 4.12 0.83 29.86
CA PRO A 549 4.81 0.49 31.10
C PRO A 549 5.74 -0.72 30.95
N GLY A 550 5.63 -1.48 29.86
CA GLY A 550 6.35 -2.73 29.63
C GLY A 550 7.72 -2.58 28.97
N ALA A 551 8.06 -1.38 28.50
CA ALA A 551 9.29 -1.13 27.74
C ALA A 551 10.04 0.11 28.23
N ALA A 552 11.36 0.04 28.11
CA ALA A 552 12.29 1.14 28.36
C ALA A 552 12.77 1.80 27.06
N GLY A 553 12.12 1.53 25.93
CA GLY A 553 12.41 2.15 24.64
C GLY A 553 11.54 1.65 23.50
N LEU A 554 11.68 2.31 22.35
CA LEU A 554 11.58 1.56 21.10
C LEU A 554 12.79 0.65 20.95
N ALA A 555 12.63 -0.47 20.25
CA ALA A 555 13.77 -1.28 19.88
C ALA A 555 14.70 -0.44 18.98
N THR A 556 15.98 -0.35 19.35
CA THR A 556 16.96 0.35 18.54
C THR A 556 17.09 -0.36 17.20
N ILE A 557 17.06 0.41 16.11
CA ILE A 557 17.25 -0.16 14.78
C ILE A 557 18.74 -0.46 14.61
N GLY A 558 19.11 -1.72 14.75
CA GLY A 558 20.48 -2.18 14.48
C GLY A 558 20.80 -2.09 13.00
N GLU A 559 22.05 -1.73 12.67
CA GLU A 559 22.54 -1.55 11.29
C GLU A 559 22.28 -2.78 10.38
N ASN A 560 22.19 -3.97 10.96
CA ASN A 560 22.01 -5.24 10.25
C ASN A 560 20.59 -5.84 10.38
N SER A 561 19.58 -5.06 10.78
CA SER A 561 18.32 -5.64 11.29
C SER A 561 17.04 -5.09 10.67
N ILE A 562 17.03 -4.76 9.37
CA ILE A 562 15.80 -4.26 8.72
C ILE A 562 14.64 -5.25 8.84
N VAL A 563 14.95 -6.55 8.82
CA VAL A 563 13.96 -7.63 8.96
C VAL A 563 13.29 -7.68 10.32
N ASN A 564 13.94 -7.14 11.36
CA ASN A 564 13.38 -7.09 12.71
C ASN A 564 12.43 -5.91 12.92
N ASN A 565 12.33 -5.01 11.93
CA ASN A 565 11.44 -3.88 11.97
C ASN A 565 9.99 -4.32 11.67
N PRO A 566 9.01 -4.02 12.53
CA PRO A 566 7.64 -4.49 12.36
C PRO A 566 6.92 -3.89 11.14
N ILE A 567 7.34 -2.70 10.67
CA ILE A 567 6.77 -2.07 9.47
C ILE A 567 7.34 -2.70 8.19
N TYR A 568 8.63 -3.04 8.19
CA TYR A 568 9.20 -3.88 7.13
C TYR A 568 8.48 -5.23 7.07
N GLU A 569 8.25 -5.88 8.22
CA GLU A 569 7.56 -7.17 8.28
C GLU A 569 6.11 -7.08 7.76
N ALA A 570 5.38 -6.03 8.15
CA ALA A 570 4.03 -5.78 7.63
C ALA A 570 4.04 -5.57 6.10
N MET A 571 5.02 -4.84 5.55
CA MET A 571 5.18 -4.69 4.10
C MET A 571 5.53 -6.01 3.43
N ARG A 572 6.44 -6.79 4.03
CA ARG A 572 6.83 -8.11 3.53
C ARG A 572 5.61 -9.01 3.44
N GLN A 573 4.87 -9.18 4.53
CA GLN A 573 3.63 -9.95 4.59
C GLN A 573 2.58 -9.43 3.59
N LEU A 574 2.35 -8.12 3.51
CA LEU A 574 1.40 -7.55 2.54
C LEU A 574 1.76 -7.93 1.10
N ILE A 575 3.03 -7.91 0.74
CA ILE A 575 3.47 -8.30 -0.60
C ILE A 575 3.39 -9.82 -0.76
N VAL A 576 3.89 -10.59 0.21
CA VAL A 576 3.91 -12.04 0.11
C VAL A 576 2.52 -12.68 0.26
N ASP A 577 1.54 -12.05 0.87
CA ASP A 577 0.21 -12.66 0.94
C ASP A 577 -0.56 -12.53 -0.39
N HIS A 578 -0.05 -11.72 -1.33
CA HIS A 578 -0.77 -11.32 -2.54
C HIS A 578 0.03 -11.46 -3.85
N GLY A 579 1.37 -11.56 -3.79
CA GLY A 579 2.25 -11.64 -4.96
C GLY A 579 3.48 -12.53 -4.74
N ARG A 580 3.85 -13.33 -5.74
CA ARG A 580 5.10 -14.13 -5.76
C ARG A 580 5.86 -13.93 -7.04
N LEU A 581 7.15 -14.21 -6.96
CA LEU A 581 8.02 -14.31 -8.10
C LEU A 581 8.85 -15.60 -7.99
N ALA A 582 8.74 -16.47 -8.99
CA ALA A 582 9.68 -17.57 -9.20
C ALA A 582 10.60 -17.22 -10.39
N GLN A 583 11.91 -17.37 -10.18
CA GLN A 583 12.92 -17.05 -11.18
C GLN A 583 13.03 -18.17 -12.22
N LYS A 584 13.71 -17.86 -13.33
CA LYS A 584 14.08 -18.83 -14.36
C LYS A 584 14.72 -20.10 -13.79
N ASP A 585 15.57 -19.97 -12.77
CA ASP A 585 16.30 -21.11 -12.19
C ASP A 585 15.42 -21.99 -11.29
N ASN A 586 14.25 -21.50 -10.87
CA ASN A 586 13.25 -22.32 -10.19
C ASN A 586 12.50 -23.21 -11.17
N LEU A 587 12.26 -22.77 -12.41
CA LEU A 587 11.56 -23.56 -13.43
C LEU A 587 12.46 -24.70 -13.93
N VAL A 588 12.04 -25.94 -13.71
CA VAL A 588 12.84 -27.14 -14.01
C VAL A 588 12.17 -28.11 -14.98
N GLY A 589 10.88 -27.95 -15.27
CA GLY A 589 10.17 -28.84 -16.19
C GLY A 589 8.89 -28.23 -16.72
N TYR A 590 8.38 -28.82 -17.80
CA TYR A 590 7.15 -28.41 -18.45
C TYR A 590 6.55 -29.57 -19.24
N GLU A 591 5.23 -29.73 -19.17
CA GLU A 591 4.49 -30.62 -20.05
C GLU A 591 3.09 -30.11 -20.41
N VAL A 592 2.50 -30.75 -21.42
CA VAL A 592 1.09 -30.61 -21.75
C VAL A 592 0.42 -31.96 -21.58
N ALA A 593 -0.35 -32.08 -20.50
CA ALA A 593 -1.10 -33.27 -20.14
C ALA A 593 -2.60 -32.93 -20.09
N ASN A 594 -3.42 -33.75 -20.74
CA ASN A 594 -4.88 -33.58 -20.77
C ASN A 594 -5.35 -32.19 -21.24
N GLY A 595 -4.61 -31.59 -22.20
CA GLY A 595 -4.91 -30.26 -22.73
C GLY A 595 -4.60 -29.09 -21.78
N LYS A 596 -3.89 -29.36 -20.67
CA LYS A 596 -3.47 -28.35 -19.69
C LYS A 596 -1.96 -28.26 -19.65
N SER A 597 -1.46 -27.08 -19.33
CA SER A 597 -0.05 -26.89 -19.07
C SER A 597 0.30 -27.19 -17.63
N VAL A 598 1.37 -27.95 -17.44
CA VAL A 598 1.90 -28.33 -16.13
C VAL A 598 3.34 -27.84 -16.05
N LEU A 599 3.64 -27.05 -15.03
CA LEU A 599 4.97 -26.47 -14.81
C LEU A 599 5.57 -27.02 -13.53
N TYR A 600 6.86 -27.36 -13.56
CA TYR A 600 7.58 -27.87 -12.40
C TYR A 600 8.55 -26.83 -11.87
N TYR A 601 8.42 -26.47 -10.60
CA TYR A 601 9.28 -25.49 -9.94
C TYR A 601 10.00 -26.10 -8.75
N LYS A 602 11.27 -25.72 -8.55
CA LYS A 602 11.92 -25.85 -7.25
C LYS A 602 11.24 -24.95 -6.24
N ARG A 603 10.86 -25.52 -5.10
CA ARG A 603 10.10 -24.88 -4.02
C ARG A 603 10.85 -23.72 -3.37
N TYR A 604 12.13 -23.92 -3.07
CA TYR A 604 12.93 -22.98 -2.29
C TYR A 604 13.72 -22.01 -3.15
N ALA A 605 13.93 -20.80 -2.63
CA ALA A 605 14.65 -19.76 -3.32
C ALA A 605 16.16 -20.05 -3.42
N TYR A 606 16.73 -19.73 -4.59
CA TYR A 606 18.17 -19.79 -4.88
C TYR A 606 18.88 -21.12 -4.53
N GLY A 607 18.14 -22.24 -4.52
CA GLY A 607 18.70 -23.55 -4.15
C GLY A 607 19.20 -23.63 -2.71
N LEU A 608 18.77 -22.71 -1.83
CA LEU A 608 19.14 -22.69 -0.42
C LEU A 608 18.56 -23.88 0.37
N ASN A 609 17.73 -24.73 -0.26
CA ASN A 609 17.13 -25.98 0.25
C ASN A 609 16.81 -25.90 1.76
N ASN A 610 16.13 -24.82 2.14
CA ASN A 610 15.83 -24.50 3.52
C ASN A 610 14.40 -23.95 3.56
N GLU A 611 13.58 -24.51 4.45
CA GLU A 611 12.19 -24.13 4.72
C GLU A 611 12.04 -22.60 4.96
N ALA A 612 13.10 -21.97 5.44
CA ALA A 612 13.24 -20.52 5.57
C ALA A 612 13.01 -19.70 4.29
N PHE A 613 13.14 -20.30 3.10
CA PHE A 613 13.09 -19.58 1.82
C PHE A 613 12.04 -20.17 0.86
N ASP A 614 10.90 -20.62 1.39
CA ASP A 614 9.82 -21.22 0.61
C ASP A 614 9.05 -20.19 -0.24
N ILE A 615 9.24 -20.24 -1.56
CA ILE A 615 8.52 -19.39 -2.52
C ILE A 615 7.03 -19.78 -2.57
N PHE A 616 6.71 -21.04 -2.31
CA PHE A 616 5.34 -21.55 -2.42
C PHE A 616 4.60 -21.54 -1.07
N ALA A 617 5.17 -20.94 -0.01
CA ALA A 617 4.45 -20.74 1.25
C ALA A 617 3.14 -19.95 1.03
N GLY A 618 2.01 -20.56 1.42
CA GLY A 618 0.66 -20.02 1.24
C GLY A 618 0.07 -20.14 -0.18
N LEU A 619 0.90 -20.45 -1.18
CA LEU A 619 0.51 -20.67 -2.58
C LEU A 619 0.33 -22.18 -2.86
N GLY A 620 1.29 -23.00 -2.43
CA GLY A 620 1.30 -24.46 -2.50
C GLY A 620 1.02 -25.12 -1.14
N PRO A 621 0.95 -26.46 -1.10
CA PRO A 621 0.63 -27.20 0.11
C PRO A 621 1.78 -27.05 1.13
N SER A 622 1.44 -26.96 2.41
CA SER A 622 2.44 -26.87 3.48
C SER A 622 3.43 -28.03 3.42
N PRO A 623 4.75 -27.80 3.57
CA PRO A 623 5.71 -28.90 3.66
C PRO A 623 5.65 -29.58 5.03
N ASP A 624 5.10 -28.89 6.03
CA ASP A 624 4.96 -29.37 7.39
C ASP A 624 3.85 -30.41 7.53
N ARG A 625 4.07 -31.37 8.42
CA ARG A 625 3.03 -32.32 8.81
C ARG A 625 1.89 -31.57 9.50
N ILE A 626 0.66 -31.96 9.20
CA ILE A 626 -0.53 -31.45 9.86
C ILE A 626 -0.62 -32.08 11.26
N PRO A 627 -0.61 -31.27 12.34
CA PRO A 627 -0.77 -31.78 13.70
C PRO A 627 -2.12 -32.47 13.92
N ASN A 628 -2.15 -33.39 14.89
CA ASN A 628 -3.40 -34.01 15.31
C ASN A 628 -4.32 -32.97 15.97
N GLY A 629 -5.58 -32.89 15.53
CA GLY A 629 -6.52 -31.87 15.97
C GLY A 629 -6.64 -30.68 15.01
N GLU A 630 -5.86 -30.65 13.93
CA GLU A 630 -5.85 -29.55 12.95
C GLU A 630 -6.39 -29.94 11.57
N ILE A 631 -7.07 -31.09 11.45
CA ILE A 631 -7.76 -31.45 10.21
C ILE A 631 -8.92 -30.49 9.96
N LYS A 632 -8.93 -29.85 8.79
CA LYS A 632 -9.94 -28.88 8.38
C LYS A 632 -10.94 -29.52 7.42
N PRO A 633 -12.24 -29.19 7.53
CA PRO A 633 -13.27 -29.72 6.64
C PRO A 633 -13.03 -29.30 5.19
N GLY A 634 -13.35 -30.17 4.23
CA GLY A 634 -13.25 -29.87 2.79
C GLY A 634 -11.84 -29.80 2.22
N ILE A 635 -10.80 -29.99 3.05
CA ILE A 635 -9.40 -30.01 2.61
C ILE A 635 -8.97 -31.42 2.28
N GLN A 636 -8.24 -31.58 1.16
CA GLN A 636 -7.67 -32.86 0.76
C GLN A 636 -6.29 -33.08 1.38
N TYR A 637 -6.11 -34.27 1.94
CA TYR A 637 -4.89 -34.69 2.61
C TYR A 637 -4.33 -35.97 2.01
N VAL A 638 -3.02 -36.19 2.19
CA VAL A 638 -2.33 -37.43 1.87
C VAL A 638 -1.58 -37.95 3.10
N VAL A 639 -1.63 -39.27 3.28
CA VAL A 639 -0.92 -39.95 4.37
C VAL A 639 0.45 -40.42 3.88
N LYS A 640 1.52 -40.12 4.61
CA LYS A 640 2.88 -40.60 4.32
C LYS A 640 3.44 -41.42 5.49
N GLY A 641 4.37 -42.34 5.20
CA GLY A 641 4.99 -43.21 6.20
C GLY A 641 4.16 -44.47 6.51
N GLY A 642 3.44 -44.48 7.64
CA GLY A 642 2.52 -45.54 8.04
C GLY A 642 1.04 -45.16 7.88
N PRO A 643 0.10 -46.02 8.33
CA PRO A 643 -1.33 -45.72 8.30
C PRO A 643 -1.78 -44.78 9.42
N ILE A 644 -2.96 -44.20 9.26
CA ILE A 644 -3.70 -43.47 10.31
C ILE A 644 -5.13 -44.00 10.39
N GLU A 645 -5.80 -43.75 11.50
CA GLU A 645 -7.26 -43.88 11.63
C GLU A 645 -7.90 -42.49 11.72
N TYR A 646 -8.82 -42.19 10.81
CA TYR A 646 -9.54 -40.91 10.76
C TYR A 646 -11.03 -41.17 10.51
N ASP A 647 -11.89 -40.55 11.32
CA ASP A 647 -13.36 -40.73 11.24
C ASP A 647 -13.80 -42.20 11.18
N GLY A 648 -13.20 -43.04 12.04
CA GLY A 648 -13.46 -44.49 12.12
C GLY A 648 -12.99 -45.31 10.92
N ARG A 649 -12.12 -44.76 10.05
CA ARG A 649 -11.57 -45.43 8.87
C ARG A 649 -10.04 -45.48 8.92
N LEU A 650 -9.48 -46.66 8.69
CA LEU A 650 -8.04 -46.85 8.52
C LEU A 650 -7.61 -46.41 7.09
N ILE A 651 -6.74 -45.42 7.01
CA ILE A 651 -6.20 -44.86 5.77
C ILE A 651 -4.73 -45.29 5.66
N GLN A 652 -4.38 -45.97 4.57
CA GLN A 652 -3.03 -46.48 4.34
C GLN A 652 -2.07 -45.38 3.87
N ALA A 653 -0.76 -45.64 3.99
CA ALA A 653 0.24 -44.77 3.39
C ALA A 653 0.01 -44.59 1.88
N ASN A 654 0.27 -43.38 1.40
CA ASN A 654 0.00 -42.85 0.06
C ASN A 654 -1.48 -42.76 -0.34
N GLN A 655 -2.42 -43.08 0.56
CA GLN A 655 -3.84 -42.81 0.32
C GLN A 655 -4.20 -41.38 0.68
N ARG A 656 -5.25 -40.90 -0.01
CA ARG A 656 -5.81 -39.55 0.16
C ARG A 656 -7.12 -39.63 0.93
N PHE A 657 -7.44 -38.57 1.66
CA PHE A 657 -8.75 -38.39 2.27
C PHE A 657 -9.13 -36.91 2.33
N GLU A 658 -10.41 -36.63 2.52
CA GLU A 658 -10.93 -35.28 2.71
C GLU A 658 -11.33 -35.10 4.18
N GLY A 659 -10.95 -33.96 4.75
CA GLY A 659 -11.37 -33.60 6.10
C GLY A 659 -12.88 -33.41 6.18
N LYS A 660 -13.49 -33.89 7.25
CA LYS A 660 -14.93 -33.77 7.52
C LYS A 660 -15.23 -32.74 8.59
N PHE A 661 -16.36 -32.08 8.45
CA PHE A 661 -16.87 -31.16 9.45
C PHE A 661 -17.08 -31.87 10.79
N GLY A 662 -16.61 -31.26 11.88
CA GLY A 662 -16.63 -31.82 13.23
C GLY A 662 -15.56 -32.88 13.54
N ALA A 663 -14.80 -33.38 12.56
CA ALA A 663 -13.76 -34.39 12.76
C ALA A 663 -12.36 -33.80 12.58
N LYS A 664 -11.79 -33.23 13.65
CA LYS A 664 -10.48 -32.56 13.60
C LYS A 664 -9.27 -33.47 13.92
N ALA A 665 -9.52 -34.61 14.58
CA ALA A 665 -8.47 -35.48 15.11
C ALA A 665 -8.33 -36.81 14.33
N PHE A 666 -7.11 -37.35 14.33
CA PHE A 666 -6.77 -38.68 13.81
C PHE A 666 -5.90 -39.46 14.81
N THR A 667 -5.89 -40.78 14.70
CA THR A 667 -4.97 -41.65 15.45
C THR A 667 -3.87 -42.12 14.52
N SER A 668 -2.60 -41.80 14.83
CA SER A 668 -1.47 -42.26 14.02
C SER A 668 -1.06 -43.69 14.39
N HIS A 669 -0.87 -44.54 13.38
CA HIS A 669 -0.21 -45.84 13.49
C HIS A 669 1.16 -45.82 12.79
N GLY A 670 1.90 -44.71 12.94
CA GLY A 670 3.15 -44.42 12.22
C GLY A 670 2.95 -43.58 10.95
N GLY A 671 1.71 -43.20 10.64
CA GLY A 671 1.37 -42.29 9.56
C GLY A 671 1.46 -40.81 9.93
N GLN A 672 1.80 -39.99 8.95
CA GLN A 672 1.81 -38.54 9.03
C GLN A 672 0.87 -37.98 7.95
N VAL A 673 0.22 -36.86 8.26
CA VAL A 673 -0.74 -36.21 7.38
C VAL A 673 -0.11 -34.97 6.77
N TYR A 674 -0.28 -34.79 5.47
CA TYR A 674 0.15 -33.61 4.73
C TYR A 674 -1.02 -33.10 3.88
N GLU A 675 -1.11 -31.79 3.70
CA GLU A 675 -2.03 -31.21 2.71
C GLU A 675 -1.62 -31.68 1.30
N LEU A 676 -2.61 -32.04 0.49
CA LEU A 676 -2.36 -32.55 -0.86
C LEU A 676 -2.13 -31.42 -1.86
N ASP A 677 -2.98 -30.40 -1.82
CA ASP A 677 -3.05 -29.32 -2.80
C ASP A 677 -3.13 -27.97 -2.07
N GLY A 678 -2.34 -26.99 -2.51
CA GLY A 678 -2.39 -25.64 -1.98
C GLY A 678 -3.55 -24.81 -2.52
N ILE A 679 -4.10 -25.17 -3.69
CA ILE A 679 -5.16 -24.42 -4.36
C ILE A 679 -6.53 -24.91 -3.92
N ARG A 680 -7.41 -23.94 -3.64
CA ARG A 680 -8.80 -24.21 -3.24
C ARG A 680 -9.71 -23.38 -4.13
N LEU A 681 -10.30 -24.06 -5.13
CA LEU A 681 -11.19 -23.43 -6.12
C LEU A 681 -12.57 -23.10 -5.55
N VAL A 682 -12.98 -23.82 -4.50
CA VAL A 682 -14.25 -23.63 -3.78
C VAL A 682 -13.91 -23.45 -2.31
N ALA A 683 -14.57 -22.50 -1.65
CA ALA A 683 -14.38 -22.25 -0.23
C ALA A 683 -14.91 -23.44 0.59
N PRO A 684 -14.10 -24.06 1.46
CA PRO A 684 -14.60 -25.06 2.40
C PRO A 684 -15.38 -24.38 3.54
N LYS A 685 -16.20 -25.15 4.27
CA LYS A 685 -16.81 -24.70 5.54
C LYS A 685 -15.75 -24.08 6.45
N GLN A 686 -16.10 -22.98 7.12
CA GLN A 686 -15.21 -22.20 7.98
C GLN A 686 -13.96 -21.63 7.29
N GLY A 687 -13.94 -21.57 5.96
CA GLY A 687 -12.75 -21.20 5.22
C GLY A 687 -13.02 -20.40 3.95
N THR A 688 -11.94 -20.19 3.21
CA THR A 688 -11.93 -19.38 2.00
C THR A 688 -11.25 -20.11 0.85
N THR A 689 -11.52 -19.64 -0.37
CA THR A 689 -10.77 -20.07 -1.55
C THR A 689 -9.31 -19.62 -1.46
N ASN A 690 -8.40 -20.40 -2.03
CA ASN A 690 -7.02 -20.02 -2.30
C ASN A 690 -6.78 -20.15 -3.79
N ARG A 691 -7.03 -19.08 -4.55
CA ARG A 691 -6.93 -19.06 -6.01
C ARG A 691 -5.84 -18.08 -6.42
N TRP A 692 -5.09 -18.44 -7.45
CA TRP A 692 -3.98 -17.65 -7.96
C TRP A 692 -3.98 -17.68 -9.48
N CYS A 693 -3.46 -16.62 -10.10
CA CYS A 693 -3.16 -16.60 -11.52
C CYS A 693 -1.67 -16.31 -11.72
N LEU A 694 -1.15 -16.67 -12.89
CA LEU A 694 0.24 -16.44 -13.25
C LEU A 694 0.39 -15.78 -14.63
N PHE A 695 1.43 -14.98 -14.77
CA PHE A 695 1.87 -14.45 -16.06
C PHE A 695 3.41 -14.42 -16.12
N PHE A 696 3.95 -14.25 -17.32
CA PHE A 696 5.40 -14.27 -17.55
C PHE A 696 5.93 -12.91 -17.99
N SER A 697 7.10 -12.56 -17.48
CA SER A 697 8.01 -11.63 -18.17
C SER A 697 9.09 -12.46 -18.87
N LEU A 698 9.34 -12.18 -20.15
CA LEU A 698 10.29 -12.91 -20.97
C LEU A 698 11.43 -11.99 -21.38
N ASN A 699 12.63 -12.27 -20.86
CA ASN A 699 13.79 -11.42 -21.04
C ASN A 699 14.72 -11.94 -22.15
N GLY A 700 15.34 -10.99 -22.85
CA GLY A 700 16.40 -11.26 -23.82
C GLY A 700 17.67 -11.78 -23.15
N TYR A 701 18.46 -12.59 -23.86
CA TYR A 701 19.75 -13.03 -23.34
C TYR A 701 20.79 -13.28 -24.42
N ARG A 702 22.06 -13.25 -24.02
CA ARG A 702 23.20 -13.73 -24.81
C ARG A 702 24.33 -14.18 -23.88
N PRO A 703 24.71 -15.47 -23.88
CA PRO A 703 25.68 -16.01 -22.93
C PRO A 703 27.12 -15.78 -23.41
N VAL A 704 27.49 -14.50 -23.60
CA VAL A 704 28.84 -14.08 -23.99
C VAL A 704 29.31 -13.03 -22.99
N GLU A 705 30.51 -13.19 -22.43
CA GLU A 705 31.00 -12.32 -21.34
C GLU A 705 31.09 -10.83 -21.68
N THR A 706 31.33 -10.50 -22.95
CA THR A 706 31.42 -9.11 -23.42
C THR A 706 30.07 -8.53 -23.82
N SER A 707 28.99 -9.31 -23.71
CA SER A 707 27.66 -8.92 -24.17
C SER A 707 26.94 -8.04 -23.15
N LEU A 708 26.25 -7.00 -23.63
CA LEU A 708 25.32 -6.25 -22.80
C LEU A 708 24.10 -7.07 -22.39
N TRP A 709 23.78 -8.13 -23.14
CA TRP A 709 22.64 -9.03 -22.95
C TRP A 709 22.98 -10.27 -22.11
N LYS A 710 24.17 -10.35 -21.51
CA LYS A 710 24.47 -11.45 -20.59
C LYS A 710 23.57 -11.39 -19.36
N GLU A 711 23.31 -12.54 -18.78
CA GLU A 711 22.34 -12.68 -17.68
C GLU A 711 22.67 -11.69 -16.55
N GLU A 712 23.95 -11.62 -16.16
CA GLU A 712 24.42 -10.83 -15.02
C GLU A 712 24.23 -9.32 -15.17
N LEU A 713 24.07 -8.83 -16.41
CA LEU A 713 23.98 -7.40 -16.71
C LEU A 713 22.58 -6.99 -17.17
N TYR A 714 21.95 -7.77 -18.05
CA TYR A 714 20.65 -7.43 -18.61
C TYR A 714 19.50 -7.99 -17.79
N ASP A 715 19.44 -9.32 -17.60
CA ASP A 715 18.33 -9.93 -16.85
C ASP A 715 18.31 -9.36 -15.44
N ASN A 716 19.46 -9.31 -14.77
CA ASN A 716 19.54 -8.90 -13.38
C ASN A 716 18.97 -7.51 -13.09
N THR A 717 19.07 -6.57 -14.02
CA THR A 717 18.68 -5.17 -13.78
C THR A 717 17.20 -4.87 -14.06
N ILE A 718 16.48 -5.86 -14.58
CA ILE A 718 15.08 -5.75 -14.96
C ILE A 718 14.20 -6.26 -13.81
N VAL A 719 13.00 -5.69 -13.64
CA VAL A 719 11.97 -6.30 -12.78
C VAL A 719 10.81 -6.77 -13.66
N LEU A 720 10.19 -5.88 -14.42
CA LEU A 720 9.19 -6.21 -15.43
C LEU A 720 9.71 -5.82 -16.82
N HIS A 721 9.28 -6.52 -17.87
CA HIS A 721 9.74 -6.22 -19.22
C HIS A 721 8.70 -6.49 -20.30
N GLN A 722 8.58 -5.57 -21.24
CA GLN A 722 7.81 -5.72 -22.46
C GLN A 722 8.72 -5.91 -23.65
N ARG A 723 8.94 -7.17 -24.03
CA ARG A 723 9.77 -7.55 -25.18
C ARG A 723 9.32 -6.90 -26.50
N ALA A 724 8.02 -6.61 -26.64
CA ALA A 724 7.47 -5.96 -27.82
C ALA A 724 7.90 -4.48 -27.96
N HIS A 725 8.54 -3.90 -26.95
CA HIS A 725 9.12 -2.56 -27.01
C HIS A 725 10.64 -2.56 -27.10
N THR A 726 11.27 -3.71 -26.96
CA THR A 726 12.73 -3.84 -26.95
C THR A 726 13.31 -3.37 -28.28
N LEU A 727 14.21 -2.41 -28.19
CA LEU A 727 14.92 -1.74 -29.29
C LEU A 727 14.02 -1.00 -30.28
N THR A 728 12.77 -0.70 -29.91
CA THR A 728 11.80 -0.04 -30.78
C THR A 728 12.23 1.38 -31.13
N VAL A 729 12.26 1.72 -32.43
CA VAL A 729 12.76 3.02 -32.90
C VAL A 729 11.83 4.17 -32.58
N GLU A 730 10.52 3.93 -32.48
CA GLU A 730 9.51 4.95 -32.22
C GLU A 730 9.59 5.53 -30.80
N LEU A 731 10.13 4.77 -29.84
CA LEU A 731 10.33 5.25 -28.47
C LEU A 731 11.57 6.14 -28.37
N ALA A 732 12.71 5.62 -28.84
CA ALA A 732 14.02 6.22 -28.67
C ALA A 732 14.36 7.30 -29.73
N GLY A 733 13.71 7.24 -30.89
CA GLY A 733 14.06 8.03 -32.07
C GLY A 733 15.35 7.52 -32.74
N ASN A 734 15.47 7.74 -34.05
CA ASN A 734 16.65 7.33 -34.83
C ASN A 734 17.07 8.36 -35.88
N GLY A 735 16.58 9.60 -35.76
CA GLY A 735 16.82 10.70 -36.72
C GLY A 735 15.87 10.70 -37.92
N ILE A 736 15.23 9.56 -38.25
CA ILE A 736 14.17 9.46 -39.27
C ILE A 736 12.79 9.62 -38.60
N PHE A 737 12.60 9.00 -37.45
CA PHE A 737 11.40 9.16 -36.63
C PHE A 737 11.74 9.97 -35.37
N PRO A 738 10.97 11.03 -35.05
CA PRO A 738 11.11 11.72 -33.78
C PRO A 738 10.69 10.79 -32.63
N PRO A 739 11.38 10.81 -31.48
CA PRO A 739 11.02 9.98 -30.35
C PRO A 739 9.65 10.37 -29.78
N LYS A 740 8.85 9.37 -29.42
CA LYS A 740 7.64 9.57 -28.60
C LYS A 740 8.06 9.79 -27.15
N ARG A 741 8.50 11.02 -26.84
CA ARG A 741 9.19 11.36 -25.59
C ARG A 741 8.40 11.05 -24.32
N ASP A 742 7.09 11.26 -24.34
CA ASP A 742 6.21 10.94 -23.21
C ASP A 742 6.16 9.43 -22.93
N LEU A 743 6.00 8.62 -23.99
CA LEU A 743 6.03 7.15 -23.89
C LEU A 743 7.43 6.66 -23.50
N ASN A 744 8.50 7.27 -24.02
CA ASN A 744 9.87 6.88 -23.69
C ASN A 744 10.21 7.19 -22.22
N ASP A 745 9.84 8.38 -21.74
CA ASP A 745 10.04 8.76 -20.34
C ASP A 745 9.26 7.83 -19.39
N HIS A 746 8.05 7.40 -19.78
CA HIS A 746 7.21 6.54 -18.96
C HIS A 746 7.61 5.04 -19.00
N PHE A 747 7.93 4.51 -20.18
CA PHE A 747 8.22 3.08 -20.36
C PHE A 747 9.68 2.73 -20.03
N THR A 748 10.63 3.61 -20.34
CA THR A 748 12.06 3.29 -20.31
C THR A 748 12.87 4.23 -19.42
N LEU A 749 12.24 5.21 -18.76
CA LEU A 749 12.92 6.32 -18.08
C LEU A 749 13.78 7.17 -19.03
N GLY A 750 13.35 7.32 -20.28
CA GLY A 750 13.99 8.20 -21.26
C GLY A 750 15.28 7.64 -21.85
N GLN A 751 15.44 6.31 -21.88
CA GLN A 751 16.61 5.68 -22.48
C GLN A 751 16.79 6.06 -23.95
N ARG A 752 18.04 6.23 -24.38
CA ARG A 752 18.40 6.52 -25.77
C ARG A 752 18.11 5.34 -26.72
N HIS A 753 18.11 4.13 -26.20
CA HIS A 753 17.62 2.93 -26.88
C HIS A 753 16.70 2.23 -25.90
N ALA A 754 15.51 1.81 -26.32
CA ALA A 754 14.55 1.11 -25.48
C ALA A 754 15.06 -0.31 -25.14
N LEU A 755 16.10 -0.41 -24.33
CA LEU A 755 16.68 -1.68 -23.90
C LEU A 755 15.74 -2.32 -22.88
N ILE A 756 15.30 -1.53 -21.90
CA ILE A 756 14.36 -1.99 -20.88
C ILE A 756 13.10 -1.17 -21.01
N SER A 757 11.97 -1.86 -21.20
CA SER A 757 10.65 -1.25 -21.23
C SER A 757 9.75 -1.88 -20.18
N GLU A 758 9.37 -1.12 -19.16
CA GLU A 758 8.32 -1.48 -18.20
C GLU A 758 6.99 -0.91 -18.67
N ALA A 759 6.35 -1.60 -19.62
CA ALA A 759 5.02 -1.24 -20.07
C ALA A 759 4.09 -2.47 -20.07
N PRO A 760 2.86 -2.35 -19.56
CA PRO A 760 1.92 -3.44 -19.63
C PRO A 760 1.48 -3.70 -21.08
N PRO A 761 1.00 -4.92 -21.39
CA PRO A 761 0.57 -5.30 -22.74
C PRO A 761 -0.42 -4.35 -23.41
N GLY A 762 -1.31 -3.69 -22.67
CA GLY A 762 -2.25 -2.69 -23.20
C GLY A 762 -1.59 -1.54 -23.98
N TYR A 763 -0.30 -1.25 -23.73
CA TYR A 763 0.42 -0.14 -24.37
C TYR A 763 1.27 -0.55 -25.59
N ILE A 764 1.29 -1.82 -25.98
CA ILE A 764 2.14 -2.32 -27.08
C ILE A 764 1.99 -1.51 -28.38
N TYR A 765 0.78 -1.03 -28.64
CA TYR A 765 0.45 -0.23 -29.84
C TYR A 765 0.10 1.22 -29.54
N ALA A 766 0.41 1.72 -28.34
CA ALA A 766 0.08 3.07 -27.92
C ALA A 766 0.64 4.12 -28.89
N LYS A 767 -0.22 5.08 -29.26
CA LYS A 767 0.09 6.14 -30.26
C LYS A 767 0.65 5.60 -31.59
N GLY A 768 0.39 4.34 -31.95
CA GLY A 768 0.91 3.71 -33.18
C GLY A 768 2.35 3.19 -33.09
N ILE A 769 2.90 2.96 -31.89
CA ILE A 769 4.14 2.16 -31.76
C ILE A 769 3.87 0.75 -32.29
N ASN A 770 4.90 0.07 -32.83
CA ASN A 770 4.77 -1.25 -33.45
C ASN A 770 3.70 -1.29 -34.58
N GLY A 771 3.43 -0.12 -35.15
CA GLY A 771 2.51 0.08 -36.25
C GLY A 771 3.06 -0.46 -37.57
N ARG A 772 2.25 -0.35 -38.61
CA ARG A 772 2.43 -1.01 -39.91
C ARG A 772 3.52 -0.33 -40.76
N HIS A 773 4.80 -0.46 -40.39
CA HIS A 773 5.86 0.33 -41.04
C HIS A 773 7.14 -0.43 -41.45
N SER A 774 7.22 -1.75 -41.31
CA SER A 774 8.45 -2.49 -41.68
C SER A 774 8.28 -3.98 -41.96
N LEU A 775 7.23 -4.62 -41.44
CA LEU A 775 6.98 -6.06 -41.62
C LEU A 775 6.02 -6.31 -42.79
N GLU A 776 6.24 -7.41 -43.52
CA GLU A 776 5.28 -7.95 -44.48
C GLU A 776 3.96 -8.33 -43.80
N ARG A 777 2.86 -8.43 -44.57
CA ARG A 777 1.52 -8.67 -44.01
C ARG A 777 1.41 -9.93 -43.13
N GLU A 778 2.09 -11.01 -43.48
CA GLU A 778 2.06 -12.26 -42.71
C GLU A 778 2.91 -12.15 -41.43
N ALA A 779 4.15 -11.65 -41.54
CA ALA A 779 5.00 -11.37 -40.39
C ALA A 779 4.36 -10.38 -39.39
N GLN A 780 3.62 -9.39 -39.90
CA GLN A 780 2.86 -8.46 -39.06
C GLN A 780 1.70 -9.16 -38.33
N ARG A 781 1.01 -10.11 -38.96
CA ARG A 781 -0.04 -10.91 -38.30
C ARG A 781 0.56 -11.79 -37.21
N ASP A 782 1.70 -12.40 -37.47
CA ASP A 782 2.42 -13.20 -36.49
C ASP A 782 2.97 -12.34 -35.34
N PHE A 783 3.39 -11.10 -35.62
CA PHE A 783 3.70 -10.12 -34.57
C PHE A 783 2.48 -9.80 -33.71
N TYR A 784 1.31 -9.56 -34.32
CA TYR A 784 0.06 -9.33 -33.56
C TYR A 784 -0.38 -10.54 -32.74
N ARG A 785 -0.14 -11.76 -33.25
CA ARG A 785 -0.37 -13.01 -32.50
C ARG A 785 0.58 -13.16 -31.33
N SER A 786 1.85 -12.76 -31.48
CA SER A 786 2.84 -12.80 -30.40
C SER A 786 2.64 -11.68 -29.37
N CYS A 787 2.46 -10.45 -29.81
CA CYS A 787 2.44 -9.24 -28.99
C CYS A 787 0.99 -8.74 -28.82
N GLN A 788 0.17 -9.50 -28.09
CA GLN A 788 -1.23 -9.17 -27.86
C GLN A 788 -1.38 -8.10 -26.77
N ILE A 789 -2.34 -7.20 -26.94
CA ILE A 789 -2.79 -6.31 -25.86
C ILE A 789 -3.67 -7.10 -24.88
N TYR A 790 -3.67 -6.70 -23.61
CA TYR A 790 -4.53 -7.28 -22.56
C TYR A 790 -4.50 -8.80 -22.51
N GLN A 791 -3.29 -9.38 -22.60
CA GLN A 791 -3.12 -10.82 -22.47
C GLN A 791 -3.62 -11.28 -21.10
N ALA A 792 -4.59 -12.19 -21.10
CA ALA A 792 -5.13 -12.75 -19.86
C ALA A 792 -4.05 -13.54 -19.11
N PRO A 793 -3.96 -13.40 -17.77
CA PRO A 793 -3.12 -14.28 -16.96
C PRO A 793 -3.72 -15.69 -16.93
N HIS A 794 -2.87 -16.68 -16.66
CA HIS A 794 -3.27 -18.09 -16.59
C HIS A 794 -3.74 -18.43 -15.17
N GLU A 795 -5.00 -18.83 -15.00
CA GLU A 795 -5.50 -19.29 -13.69
C GLU A 795 -4.92 -20.66 -13.34
N ILE A 796 -4.47 -20.80 -12.09
CA ILE A 796 -3.93 -22.05 -11.56
C ILE A 796 -5.07 -22.94 -11.08
N GLU A 797 -5.00 -24.21 -11.44
CA GLU A 797 -5.98 -25.23 -11.04
C GLU A 797 -5.55 -25.96 -9.77
N SER A 798 -4.29 -26.39 -9.70
CA SER A 798 -3.73 -27.13 -8.57
C SER A 798 -2.24 -26.84 -8.40
N ILE A 799 -1.77 -26.92 -7.16
CA ILE A 799 -0.35 -26.97 -6.83
C ILE A 799 -0.13 -28.13 -5.87
N THR A 800 0.65 -29.13 -6.29
CA THR A 800 0.94 -30.32 -5.47
C THR A 800 2.44 -30.47 -5.23
N ALA A 801 2.80 -31.09 -4.10
CA ALA A 801 4.20 -31.37 -3.80
C ALA A 801 4.66 -32.66 -4.49
N GLU A 802 5.80 -32.58 -5.16
CA GLU A 802 6.53 -33.68 -5.78
C GLU A 802 7.79 -34.04 -4.95
N PRO A 803 8.46 -35.16 -5.24
CA PRO A 803 9.78 -35.45 -4.67
C PRO A 803 10.82 -34.35 -4.94
N ASP A 804 11.94 -34.40 -4.20
CA ASP A 804 13.12 -33.54 -4.40
C ASP A 804 12.83 -32.02 -4.33
N ASP A 805 11.94 -31.62 -3.42
CA ASP A 805 11.54 -30.22 -3.19
C ASP A 805 11.01 -29.51 -4.45
N VAL A 806 10.32 -30.27 -5.31
CA VAL A 806 9.63 -29.77 -6.50
C VAL A 806 8.15 -29.59 -6.19
N VAL A 807 7.54 -28.57 -6.79
CA VAL A 807 6.09 -28.40 -6.85
C VAL A 807 5.62 -28.48 -8.29
N GLU A 808 4.54 -29.21 -8.50
CA GLU A 808 3.81 -29.28 -9.75
C GLU A 808 2.71 -28.22 -9.75
N VAL A 809 2.73 -27.32 -10.74
CA VAL A 809 1.73 -26.26 -10.93
C VAL A 809 0.93 -26.57 -12.18
N THR A 810 -0.32 -27.00 -12.01
CA THR A 810 -1.22 -27.27 -13.13
C THR A 810 -2.12 -26.07 -13.38
N LEU A 811 -2.19 -25.65 -14.63
CA LEU A 811 -3.05 -24.54 -15.09
C LEU A 811 -4.43 -25.04 -15.50
N ARG A 812 -5.45 -24.18 -15.36
CA ARG A 812 -6.82 -24.49 -15.84
C ARG A 812 -6.90 -24.69 -17.35
N GLY A 813 -5.92 -24.18 -18.10
CA GLY A 813 -5.81 -24.31 -19.54
C GLY A 813 -4.36 -24.49 -19.98
N ARG A 814 -4.16 -24.59 -21.29
CA ARG A 814 -2.83 -24.60 -21.88
C ARG A 814 -2.28 -23.17 -22.00
N LEU A 815 -0.98 -23.02 -21.80
CA LEU A 815 -0.27 -21.80 -22.15
C LEU A 815 -0.55 -21.41 -23.60
N ARG A 816 -0.43 -20.12 -23.88
CA ARG A 816 -0.56 -19.64 -25.25
C ARG A 816 0.56 -20.25 -26.08
N HIS A 817 0.16 -20.82 -27.22
CA HIS A 817 1.00 -21.59 -28.12
C HIS A 817 0.71 -21.22 -29.58
N THR A 818 1.55 -21.72 -30.49
CA THR A 818 1.33 -21.56 -31.93
C THR A 818 0.39 -22.65 -32.44
N ASP A 819 -0.15 -22.46 -33.65
CA ASP A 819 -0.92 -23.50 -34.36
C ASP A 819 -0.09 -24.74 -34.72
N GLN A 820 1.23 -24.69 -34.51
CA GLN A 820 2.19 -25.72 -34.87
C GLN A 820 2.60 -26.58 -33.66
N ALA A 821 2.18 -26.19 -32.45
CA ALA A 821 2.50 -26.89 -31.22
C ALA A 821 1.67 -28.19 -31.10
N PRO A 822 2.26 -29.34 -30.72
CA PRO A 822 1.53 -30.60 -30.55
C PRO A 822 0.47 -30.52 -29.44
N ASP A 823 -0.59 -31.31 -29.53
CA ASP A 823 -1.67 -31.35 -28.50
C ASP A 823 -1.20 -31.86 -27.12
N ALA A 824 -0.17 -32.71 -27.11
CA ALA A 824 0.46 -33.24 -25.91
C ALA A 824 1.98 -33.14 -26.03
N ILE A 825 2.62 -32.80 -24.92
CA ILE A 825 4.06 -32.56 -24.84
C ILE A 825 4.52 -33.28 -23.58
N ALA A 826 5.48 -34.20 -23.71
CA ALA A 826 6.09 -34.85 -22.55
C ALA A 826 7.14 -33.94 -21.89
N ASN A 827 7.33 -34.08 -20.58
CA ASN A 827 8.39 -33.41 -19.82
C ASN A 827 9.80 -33.94 -20.13
N ASP A 828 10.21 -33.87 -21.40
CA ASP A 828 11.54 -34.23 -21.88
C ASP A 828 12.02 -33.20 -22.92
N PRO A 829 12.82 -32.20 -22.48
CA PRO A 829 13.32 -31.14 -23.36
C PRO A 829 14.14 -31.62 -24.56
N THR A 830 14.65 -32.84 -24.54
CA THR A 830 15.45 -33.39 -25.65
C THR A 830 14.58 -33.79 -26.86
N THR A 831 13.27 -33.93 -26.66
CA THR A 831 12.31 -34.37 -27.69
C THR A 831 11.61 -33.21 -28.42
N TRP A 832 11.74 -31.97 -27.92
CA TRP A 832 11.02 -30.80 -28.43
C TRP A 832 11.63 -30.20 -29.70
N THR A 833 11.69 -31.00 -30.76
CA THR A 833 12.22 -30.60 -32.08
C THR A 833 11.25 -29.72 -32.86
N PHE A 834 9.95 -29.79 -32.56
CA PHE A 834 8.92 -28.97 -33.23
C PHE A 834 9.10 -27.46 -33.00
N LEU A 835 9.72 -27.05 -31.88
CA LEU A 835 10.05 -25.65 -31.57
C LEU A 835 10.85 -24.95 -32.68
N ASP A 836 11.62 -25.71 -33.47
CA ASP A 836 12.41 -25.18 -34.57
C ASP A 836 11.55 -24.68 -35.74
N HIS A 837 10.27 -25.05 -35.80
CA HIS A 837 9.34 -24.72 -36.89
C HIS A 837 8.31 -23.67 -36.50
N GLU A 838 8.27 -23.25 -35.24
CA GLU A 838 7.32 -22.23 -34.80
C GLU A 838 7.69 -20.85 -35.34
N ARG A 839 6.67 -20.08 -35.75
CA ARG A 839 6.83 -18.80 -36.46
C ARG A 839 7.03 -17.60 -35.55
N TYR A 840 6.40 -17.59 -34.38
CA TYR A 840 6.35 -16.43 -33.49
C TYR A 840 6.44 -16.81 -32.01
N ARG A 841 6.92 -15.88 -31.19
CA ARG A 841 7.15 -16.08 -29.75
C ARG A 841 5.82 -16.20 -29.01
N THR A 842 5.71 -17.17 -28.12
CA THR A 842 4.57 -17.38 -27.22
C THR A 842 5.08 -17.66 -25.80
N ASP A 843 4.19 -17.70 -24.81
CA ASP A 843 4.59 -18.03 -23.44
C ASP A 843 5.11 -19.47 -23.39
N GLU A 844 4.41 -20.41 -24.04
CA GLU A 844 4.76 -21.83 -24.09
C GLU A 844 6.14 -22.03 -24.72
N ASN A 845 6.37 -21.51 -25.93
CA ASN A 845 7.63 -21.78 -26.60
C ASN A 845 8.82 -21.05 -26.00
N ALA A 846 8.60 -19.93 -25.30
CA ALA A 846 9.65 -19.25 -24.56
C ALA A 846 10.17 -20.11 -23.39
N ILE A 847 9.26 -20.63 -22.56
CA ILE A 847 9.65 -21.46 -21.42
C ILE A 847 10.27 -22.77 -21.89
N MET A 848 9.77 -23.35 -22.98
CA MET A 848 10.29 -24.57 -23.56
C MET A 848 11.67 -24.37 -24.17
N ASP A 849 11.90 -23.26 -24.89
CA ASP A 849 13.24 -22.91 -25.41
C ASP A 849 14.26 -22.74 -24.27
N TYR A 850 13.87 -22.12 -23.16
CA TYR A 850 14.74 -21.98 -21.99
C TYR A 850 15.10 -23.33 -21.37
N LEU A 851 14.10 -24.19 -21.13
CA LEU A 851 14.33 -25.52 -20.58
C LEU A 851 15.16 -26.41 -21.52
N ARG A 852 14.92 -26.31 -22.84
CA ARG A 852 15.73 -26.98 -23.86
C ARG A 852 17.17 -26.47 -23.88
N TYR A 853 17.37 -25.16 -23.75
CA TYR A 853 18.70 -24.57 -23.62
C TYR A 853 19.43 -25.11 -22.39
N ARG A 854 18.78 -25.16 -21.23
CA ARG A 854 19.32 -25.74 -20.00
C ARG A 854 19.69 -27.22 -20.14
N ALA A 855 18.88 -28.00 -20.86
CA ALA A 855 19.09 -29.45 -21.01
C ALA A 855 20.12 -29.82 -22.09
N THR A 856 20.18 -29.06 -23.20
CA THR A 856 20.90 -29.47 -24.42
C THR A 856 21.97 -28.48 -24.88
N GLY A 857 22.01 -27.28 -24.30
CA GLY A 857 22.84 -26.16 -24.78
C GLY A 857 22.31 -25.48 -26.05
N LYS A 858 21.22 -25.99 -26.65
CA LYS A 858 20.61 -25.40 -27.85
C LYS A 858 19.86 -24.12 -27.49
N HIS A 859 20.36 -22.98 -27.99
CA HIS A 859 19.72 -21.68 -27.78
C HIS A 859 18.37 -21.56 -28.48
N CYS A 860 17.57 -20.58 -28.04
CA CYS A 860 16.34 -20.19 -28.74
C CYS A 860 16.63 -19.83 -30.22
N LYS A 861 15.61 -20.04 -31.06
CA LYS A 861 15.72 -19.93 -32.51
C LYS A 861 16.03 -18.50 -32.99
N GLU A 862 17.11 -18.32 -33.74
CA GLU A 862 17.25 -17.22 -34.71
C GLU A 862 16.37 -17.59 -35.93
N ALA A 863 15.50 -16.71 -36.42
CA ALA A 863 14.55 -17.12 -37.45
C ALA A 863 15.29 -17.54 -38.75
N SER A 864 14.98 -18.77 -39.19
CA SER A 864 15.57 -19.42 -40.37
C SER A 864 14.67 -19.36 -41.60
N GLU A 865 13.40 -18.96 -41.43
CA GLU A 865 12.42 -18.85 -42.51
C GLU A 865 12.49 -17.47 -43.15
N LEU A 866 12.63 -17.46 -44.48
CA LEU A 866 12.63 -16.25 -45.29
C LEU A 866 11.18 -15.93 -45.71
N TYR A 867 10.71 -14.72 -45.42
CA TYR A 867 9.37 -14.20 -45.78
C TYR A 867 9.40 -13.51 -47.16
N THR A 868 8.27 -13.33 -47.87
CA THR A 868 8.23 -12.71 -49.21
C THR A 868 8.16 -11.18 -49.15
N ALA A 869 9.25 -10.46 -49.45
CA ALA A 869 9.29 -9.00 -49.40
C ALA A 869 8.07 -8.40 -50.11
N THR A 870 7.41 -7.41 -49.51
CA THR A 870 6.24 -6.74 -50.12
C THR A 870 6.41 -5.23 -50.22
N ASP A 871 5.81 -4.60 -51.24
CA ASP A 871 5.75 -3.15 -51.39
C ASP A 871 4.72 -2.49 -50.44
N GLN A 872 4.56 -1.17 -50.51
CA GLN A 872 3.63 -0.40 -49.66
C GLN A 872 2.16 -0.83 -49.83
N ASP A 873 1.82 -1.43 -50.97
CA ASP A 873 0.49 -1.94 -51.27
C ASP A 873 0.33 -3.43 -50.90
N GLY A 874 1.41 -4.09 -50.47
CA GLY A 874 1.44 -5.48 -50.06
C GLY A 874 1.62 -6.49 -51.19
N SER A 875 2.09 -6.05 -52.36
CA SER A 875 2.43 -6.93 -53.49
C SER A 875 3.85 -7.48 -53.33
N PRO A 876 4.13 -8.74 -53.70
CA PRO A 876 5.49 -9.29 -53.67
C PRO A 876 6.47 -8.42 -54.46
N VAL A 877 7.60 -8.10 -53.85
CA VAL A 877 8.74 -7.46 -54.51
C VAL A 877 9.47 -8.54 -55.30
N ILE A 878 9.54 -8.33 -56.60
CA ILE A 878 10.22 -9.23 -57.52
C ILE A 878 11.63 -8.71 -57.75
N ASP A 879 12.61 -9.60 -57.64
CA ASP A 879 13.99 -9.31 -58.02
C ASP A 879 14.03 -9.05 -59.54
N PRO A 880 14.44 -7.85 -59.99
CA PRO A 880 14.43 -7.50 -61.40
C PRO A 880 15.41 -8.32 -62.24
N ASP A 881 16.43 -8.94 -61.63
CA ASP A 881 17.45 -9.71 -62.33
C ASP A 881 17.10 -11.20 -62.42
N THR A 882 16.36 -11.74 -61.45
CA THR A 882 16.01 -13.17 -61.37
C THR A 882 14.54 -13.48 -61.67
N GLY A 883 13.65 -12.50 -61.52
CA GLY A 883 12.19 -12.68 -61.66
C GLY A 883 11.56 -13.45 -60.50
N GLU A 884 12.32 -13.75 -59.45
CA GLU A 884 11.85 -14.44 -58.25
C GLU A 884 11.38 -13.45 -57.18
N GLU A 885 10.49 -13.91 -56.29
CA GLU A 885 10.12 -13.17 -55.10
C GLU A 885 11.33 -12.98 -54.19
N ILE A 886 11.65 -11.74 -53.83
CA ILE A 886 12.71 -11.46 -52.85
C ILE A 886 12.27 -12.02 -51.50
N LYS A 887 13.14 -12.79 -50.85
CA LYS A 887 12.86 -13.34 -49.51
C LYS A 887 13.67 -12.63 -48.42
N VAL A 888 13.03 -12.26 -47.30
CA VAL A 888 13.63 -11.57 -46.16
C VAL A 888 13.67 -12.48 -44.94
N GLY A 889 14.87 -12.79 -44.45
CA GLY A 889 15.04 -13.49 -43.18
C GLY A 889 15.05 -12.51 -42.01
N TYR A 890 14.33 -12.84 -40.94
CA TYR A 890 14.48 -12.13 -39.67
C TYR A 890 15.57 -12.81 -38.84
N PRO A 891 16.50 -12.07 -38.24
CA PRO A 891 17.52 -12.69 -37.38
C PRO A 891 16.97 -13.22 -36.04
N PHE A 892 15.68 -13.02 -35.74
CA PHE A 892 15.03 -13.39 -34.48
C PHE A 892 13.63 -13.93 -34.73
N GLN A 893 13.10 -14.72 -33.80
CA GLN A 893 11.70 -15.12 -33.83
C GLN A 893 10.80 -13.90 -33.68
N ILE A 894 9.70 -13.86 -34.45
CA ILE A 894 8.79 -12.72 -34.46
C ILE A 894 8.20 -12.52 -33.05
N GLY A 895 8.30 -11.28 -32.55
CA GLY A 895 7.84 -10.90 -31.21
C GLY A 895 8.89 -11.03 -30.10
N ASP A 896 10.14 -11.36 -30.41
CA ASP A 896 11.27 -11.24 -29.47
C ASP A 896 11.75 -9.79 -29.30
N LEU A 897 11.49 -8.92 -30.28
CA LEU A 897 11.85 -7.50 -30.27
C LEU A 897 10.68 -6.68 -30.81
N GLY A 898 10.75 -5.36 -30.72
CA GLY A 898 9.78 -4.47 -31.37
C GLY A 898 9.70 -4.71 -32.89
N ALA A 899 8.51 -4.47 -33.46
CA ALA A 899 8.25 -4.69 -34.89
C ALA A 899 9.17 -3.85 -35.79
N ASN A 900 9.52 -2.66 -35.31
CA ASN A 900 10.46 -1.75 -35.93
C ASN A 900 11.60 -1.47 -34.95
N ASN A 901 12.71 -2.19 -35.09
CA ASN A 901 13.79 -2.18 -34.11
C ASN A 901 15.13 -1.75 -34.72
N ASN A 902 16.01 -1.21 -33.87
CA ASN A 902 17.35 -0.77 -34.27
C ASN A 902 18.46 -1.74 -33.85
N VAL A 903 18.20 -3.04 -33.94
CA VAL A 903 19.14 -4.07 -33.48
C VAL A 903 20.50 -4.02 -34.20
N GLY A 904 20.53 -3.49 -35.43
CA GLY A 904 21.75 -3.30 -36.21
C GLY A 904 22.81 -2.41 -35.54
N VAL A 905 22.41 -1.52 -34.62
CA VAL A 905 23.33 -0.66 -33.85
C VAL A 905 24.28 -1.48 -32.97
N PHE A 906 23.87 -2.68 -32.55
CA PHE A 906 24.67 -3.53 -31.69
C PHE A 906 25.57 -4.50 -32.46
N GLY A 907 25.50 -4.51 -33.80
CA GLY A 907 26.34 -5.36 -34.63
C GLY A 907 26.25 -6.84 -34.26
N SER A 908 27.37 -7.44 -33.87
CA SER A 908 27.40 -8.82 -33.39
C SER A 908 26.84 -8.97 -31.97
N ASP A 909 26.68 -7.90 -31.18
CA ASP A 909 26.22 -7.91 -29.79
C ASP A 909 24.70 -7.82 -29.58
N ARG A 910 23.98 -8.77 -30.18
CA ARG A 910 22.51 -8.84 -30.17
C ARG A 910 21.99 -10.02 -29.34
N PRO A 911 20.80 -9.91 -28.72
CA PRO A 911 20.23 -11.01 -27.93
C PRO A 911 19.94 -12.21 -28.84
N LYS A 912 19.93 -13.43 -28.30
CA LYS A 912 19.57 -14.65 -29.04
C LYS A 912 18.06 -14.79 -29.23
N GLY A 913 17.28 -14.23 -28.31
CA GLY A 913 15.82 -14.21 -28.28
C GLY A 913 15.34 -13.91 -26.87
N CYS A 914 14.02 -13.72 -26.68
CA CYS A 914 13.42 -13.41 -25.39
C CYS A 914 12.79 -14.66 -24.78
N CYS A 915 13.62 -15.52 -24.20
CA CYS A 915 13.17 -16.78 -23.62
C CYS A 915 13.50 -16.97 -22.15
N LEU A 916 14.19 -16.04 -21.46
CA LEU A 916 14.44 -16.17 -20.02
C LEU A 916 13.16 -15.83 -19.23
N PRO A 917 12.50 -16.81 -18.58
CA PRO A 917 11.21 -16.57 -17.98
C PRO A 917 11.31 -16.08 -16.55
N ARG A 918 10.36 -15.22 -16.17
CA ARG A 918 10.04 -14.92 -14.77
C ARG A 918 8.56 -15.14 -14.57
N SER A 919 8.23 -15.98 -13.60
CA SER A 919 6.87 -16.35 -13.29
C SER A 919 6.37 -15.48 -12.15
N TYR A 920 5.38 -14.65 -12.43
CA TYR A 920 4.71 -13.85 -11.42
C TYR A 920 3.39 -14.51 -11.06
N PHE A 921 3.14 -14.67 -9.77
CA PHE A 921 1.87 -15.17 -9.27
C PHE A 921 1.16 -14.04 -8.56
N VAL A 922 -0.13 -13.90 -8.83
CA VAL A 922 -1.01 -12.91 -8.19
C VAL A 922 -2.17 -13.68 -7.56
N ARG A 923 -2.41 -13.42 -6.27
CA ARG A 923 -3.53 -14.03 -5.56
C ARG A 923 -4.84 -13.42 -6.04
N LEU A 924 -5.86 -14.24 -6.24
CA LEU A 924 -7.22 -13.75 -6.46
C LEU A 924 -7.86 -13.38 -5.12
N VAL A 925 -8.83 -12.47 -5.13
CA VAL A 925 -9.55 -12.08 -3.92
C VAL A 925 -10.33 -13.29 -3.40
N PRO A 926 -10.19 -13.67 -2.12
CA PRO A 926 -10.77 -14.90 -1.61
C PRO A 926 -12.31 -14.80 -1.51
N GLU A 927 -12.98 -15.83 -2.00
CA GLU A 927 -14.39 -16.10 -1.77
C GLU A 927 -14.53 -16.89 -0.45
N VAL A 928 -15.63 -16.68 0.26
CA VAL A 928 -16.00 -17.35 1.51
C VAL A 928 -17.00 -18.47 1.25
N TYR A 929 -17.16 -19.38 2.22
CA TYR A 929 -18.23 -20.38 2.17
C TYR A 929 -19.60 -19.70 2.12
N GLU A 930 -20.47 -20.20 1.24
CA GLU A 930 -21.82 -19.68 1.03
C GLU A 930 -22.79 -20.86 1.11
N ASP A 931 -23.63 -20.87 2.14
CA ASP A 931 -24.50 -22.00 2.50
C ASP A 931 -26.00 -21.73 2.23
N GLN A 932 -26.29 -20.62 1.53
CA GLN A 932 -27.62 -20.15 1.14
C GLN A 932 -28.51 -19.67 2.29
N ASN A 933 -27.93 -19.37 3.45
CA ASN A 933 -28.63 -18.70 4.55
C ASN A 933 -28.00 -17.32 4.85
N ASP A 934 -28.69 -16.51 5.66
CA ASP A 934 -28.19 -15.22 6.17
C ASP A 934 -28.00 -15.28 7.72
N ASP A 935 -28.14 -16.46 8.32
CA ASP A 935 -28.06 -16.68 9.77
C ASP A 935 -26.64 -17.15 10.15
N GLN A 936 -25.98 -16.45 11.07
CA GLN A 936 -24.65 -16.85 11.51
C GLN A 936 -24.66 -18.24 12.19
N ASP A 937 -23.91 -19.19 11.64
CA ASP A 937 -23.73 -20.52 12.20
C ASP A 937 -22.25 -20.96 12.31
N ILE A 938 -22.03 -22.19 12.77
CA ILE A 938 -20.67 -22.72 13.01
C ILE A 938 -19.96 -23.13 11.71
N GLU A 939 -20.67 -23.26 10.60
CA GLU A 939 -20.12 -23.62 9.29
C GLU A 939 -19.65 -22.39 8.50
N ASP A 940 -20.10 -21.19 8.88
CA ASP A 940 -19.73 -19.93 8.26
C ASP A 940 -18.25 -19.60 8.36
N ALA A 941 -17.76 -18.88 7.36
CA ALA A 941 -16.44 -18.26 7.40
C ALA A 941 -16.50 -16.96 8.20
N GLY A 942 -15.50 -16.74 9.08
CA GLY A 942 -15.35 -15.44 9.74
C GLY A 942 -15.10 -14.31 8.74
N VAL A 943 -15.73 -13.16 8.95
CA VAL A 943 -15.42 -11.93 8.22
C VAL A 943 -14.10 -11.36 8.73
N GLU A 944 -13.10 -11.33 7.86
CA GLU A 944 -11.76 -10.80 8.14
C GLU A 944 -11.50 -9.50 7.36
N VAL A 945 -10.58 -8.66 7.85
CA VAL A 945 -10.23 -7.38 7.21
C VAL A 945 -9.30 -7.57 6.00
N GLU A 946 -8.57 -8.69 5.96
CA GLU A 946 -7.55 -9.00 4.96
C GLU A 946 -8.06 -8.91 3.51
N PRO A 947 -9.21 -9.51 3.13
CA PRO A 947 -9.70 -9.44 1.76
C PRO A 947 -9.99 -8.00 1.32
N TYR A 948 -10.43 -7.14 2.23
CA TYR A 948 -10.73 -5.74 1.91
C TYR A 948 -9.45 -4.89 1.79
N CYS A 949 -8.44 -5.14 2.61
CA CYS A 949 -7.09 -4.59 2.42
C CYS A 949 -6.51 -5.00 1.05
N GLN A 950 -6.70 -6.26 0.65
CA GLN A 950 -6.32 -6.74 -0.68
C GLN A 950 -7.08 -6.02 -1.80
N MET A 951 -8.41 -5.85 -1.66
CA MET A 951 -9.23 -5.15 -2.65
C MET A 951 -8.82 -3.68 -2.81
N GLU A 952 -8.55 -2.95 -1.72
CA GLU A 952 -8.06 -1.57 -1.80
C GLU A 952 -6.70 -1.51 -2.50
N LEU A 953 -5.76 -2.37 -2.10
CA LEU A 953 -4.43 -2.48 -2.72
C LEU A 953 -4.56 -2.71 -4.24
N TYR A 954 -5.43 -3.64 -4.65
CA TYR A 954 -5.66 -3.93 -6.06
C TYR A 954 -6.32 -2.76 -6.78
N LEU A 955 -7.31 -2.10 -6.16
CA LEU A 955 -7.97 -0.95 -6.77
C LEU A 955 -6.99 0.20 -7.05
N ARG A 956 -6.09 0.49 -6.11
CA ARG A 956 -5.00 1.47 -6.28
C ARG A 956 -4.04 1.08 -7.41
N ALA A 957 -3.73 -0.21 -7.53
CA ALA A 957 -2.84 -0.71 -8.58
C ALA A 957 -3.48 -0.66 -9.98
N ILE A 958 -4.77 -1.01 -10.11
CA ILE A 958 -5.40 -1.29 -11.41
C ILE A 958 -6.24 -0.13 -11.97
N CYS A 959 -6.69 0.83 -11.17
CA CYS A 959 -7.65 1.86 -11.61
C CYS A 959 -7.19 2.65 -12.86
N GLY A 960 -5.90 2.98 -12.98
CA GLY A 960 -5.32 3.63 -14.17
C GLY A 960 -5.25 2.76 -15.43
N GLY A 961 -5.82 1.55 -15.41
CA GLY A 961 -6.06 0.71 -16.59
C GLY A 961 -7.49 0.79 -17.11
N PHE A 962 -8.35 1.60 -16.49
CA PHE A 962 -9.76 1.76 -16.84
C PHE A 962 -10.07 3.23 -17.12
N VAL A 963 -10.91 3.44 -18.14
CA VAL A 963 -11.32 4.77 -18.62
C VAL A 963 -12.24 5.45 -17.59
N ASP A 964 -11.92 6.69 -17.25
CA ASP A 964 -12.80 7.64 -16.56
C ASP A 964 -13.88 8.11 -17.54
N GLU A 965 -14.97 7.36 -17.60
CA GLU A 965 -16.07 7.60 -18.53
C GLU A 965 -16.69 8.97 -18.32
N LYS A 966 -16.87 9.41 -17.07
CA LYS A 966 -17.56 10.66 -16.75
C LYS A 966 -16.76 11.88 -17.22
N THR A 967 -15.47 11.93 -16.87
CA THR A 967 -14.59 13.02 -17.31
C THR A 967 -14.41 12.98 -18.83
N SER A 968 -14.25 11.78 -19.42
CA SER A 968 -14.04 11.62 -20.85
C SER A 968 -15.28 11.99 -21.69
N LEU A 969 -16.50 11.61 -21.27
CA LEU A 969 -17.74 11.91 -21.99
C LEU A 969 -18.08 13.41 -21.97
N GLU A 970 -17.77 14.11 -20.88
CA GLU A 970 -17.96 15.57 -20.80
C GLU A 970 -17.01 16.34 -21.74
N LEU A 971 -15.99 15.68 -22.29
CA LEU A 971 -14.99 16.23 -23.21
C LEU A 971 -15.16 15.84 -24.67
N CYS A 972 -16.18 15.04 -25.01
CA CYS A 972 -16.43 14.52 -26.35
C CYS A 972 -16.79 15.62 -27.38
N ASP A 973 -15.80 16.41 -27.78
CA ASP A 973 -15.58 16.69 -29.20
C ASP A 973 -14.76 15.52 -29.79
N THR A 974 -14.91 15.24 -31.08
CA THR A 974 -14.39 14.03 -31.75
C THR A 974 -12.87 13.82 -31.70
N ASP A 975 -12.11 14.79 -31.17
CA ASP A 975 -10.64 14.80 -31.12
C ASP A 975 -10.05 14.74 -29.70
N SER A 976 -10.87 14.73 -28.64
CA SER A 976 -10.39 14.67 -27.25
C SER A 976 -9.94 13.25 -26.87
N PRO A 977 -8.76 13.07 -26.24
CA PRO A 977 -8.29 11.76 -25.81
C PRO A 977 -9.12 11.23 -24.62
N LEU A 978 -9.39 9.92 -24.62
CA LEU A 978 -9.95 9.22 -23.46
C LEU A 978 -8.95 9.26 -22.30
N MET A 979 -9.48 9.44 -21.09
CA MET A 979 -8.67 9.52 -19.86
C MET A 979 -8.89 8.29 -18.99
N ASP A 980 -7.84 7.84 -18.32
CA ASP A 980 -7.90 6.78 -17.32
C ASP A 980 -8.16 7.35 -15.91
N TYR A 981 -8.76 6.55 -15.04
CA TYR A 981 -8.99 6.94 -13.65
C TYR A 981 -7.68 7.14 -12.87
N THR A 982 -7.59 8.23 -12.11
CA THR A 982 -6.76 8.28 -10.90
C THR A 982 -7.53 7.65 -9.75
N PHE A 983 -6.84 7.18 -8.70
CA PHE A 983 -7.53 6.58 -7.55
C PHE A 983 -8.51 7.57 -6.89
N GLN A 984 -8.11 8.84 -6.79
CA GLN A 984 -8.92 9.89 -6.17
C GLN A 984 -10.17 10.23 -7.00
N ASN A 985 -10.04 10.30 -8.34
CA ASN A 985 -11.20 10.52 -9.21
C ASN A 985 -12.16 9.34 -9.16
N LEU A 986 -11.65 8.11 -9.11
CA LEU A 986 -12.47 6.92 -8.97
C LEU A 986 -13.26 6.94 -7.65
N CYS A 987 -12.60 7.27 -6.53
CA CYS A 987 -13.29 7.41 -5.24
C CYS A 987 -14.33 8.53 -5.27
N PHE A 988 -13.99 9.67 -5.90
CA PHE A 988 -14.91 10.80 -5.97
C PHE A 988 -16.16 10.45 -6.78
N ASP A 989 -16.00 9.72 -7.89
CA ASP A 989 -17.11 9.28 -8.72
C ASP A 989 -17.95 8.19 -8.05
N ALA A 990 -17.30 7.21 -7.41
CA ALA A 990 -17.98 6.06 -6.81
C ALA A 990 -18.69 6.39 -5.49
N ILE A 991 -18.06 7.18 -4.61
CA ILE A 991 -18.53 7.41 -3.24
C ILE A 991 -18.56 8.90 -2.83
N GLY A 992 -18.20 9.83 -3.71
CA GLY A 992 -18.20 11.26 -3.40
C GLY A 992 -17.10 11.68 -2.41
N GLN A 993 -16.06 10.86 -2.23
CA GLN A 993 -14.95 11.12 -1.34
C GLN A 993 -13.61 10.99 -2.08
N LYS A 994 -12.54 11.56 -1.52
CA LYS A 994 -11.20 11.49 -2.13
C LYS A 994 -10.51 10.13 -1.91
N TRP A 995 -10.88 9.43 -0.85
CA TRP A 995 -10.28 8.18 -0.40
C TRP A 995 -11.38 7.21 0.02
N LEU A 996 -11.05 5.92 0.10
CA LEU A 996 -11.89 4.97 0.82
C LEU A 996 -11.73 5.28 2.31
N ASP A 997 -12.78 5.77 2.96
CA ASP A 997 -12.79 5.89 4.42
C ASP A 997 -12.90 4.48 5.02
N ILE A 998 -12.03 4.20 5.98
CA ILE A 998 -11.92 2.91 6.67
C ILE A 998 -13.17 2.61 7.52
N LEU A 999 -13.97 3.64 7.84
CA LEU A 999 -15.26 3.50 8.52
C LEU A 999 -16.26 4.50 7.92
N PRO A 1000 -17.51 4.08 7.65
CA PRO A 1000 -18.61 5.01 7.36
C PRO A 1000 -18.77 6.04 8.48
N GLU A 1001 -19.02 7.30 8.12
CA GLU A 1001 -19.08 8.42 9.06
C GLU A 1001 -20.25 8.32 10.07
N LYS A 1002 -21.25 7.44 9.82
CA LYS A 1002 -22.42 7.21 10.68
C LYS A 1002 -22.56 5.76 11.12
N LEU A 1003 -21.47 5.03 11.38
CA LEU A 1003 -21.56 3.87 12.27
C LEU A 1003 -22.07 4.34 13.63
N LYS A 1004 -23.40 4.27 13.79
CA LYS A 1004 -24.05 4.10 15.09
C LYS A 1004 -23.38 2.90 15.74
N PRO A 1005 -23.24 2.88 17.08
CA PRO A 1005 -22.79 1.69 17.77
C PRO A 1005 -23.65 0.53 17.28
N SER A 1006 -23.04 -0.33 16.47
CA SER A 1006 -23.61 -1.61 16.13
C SER A 1006 -23.81 -2.34 17.46
N PRO A 1007 -24.90 -3.11 17.64
CA PRO A 1007 -24.99 -4.03 18.78
C PRO A 1007 -23.87 -5.10 18.79
N PHE A 1008 -23.08 -5.18 17.71
CA PHE A 1008 -21.89 -6.03 17.55
C PHE A 1008 -20.71 -5.14 17.15
N GLY A 1009 -19.80 -4.84 18.08
CA GLY A 1009 -18.73 -3.86 17.93
C GLY A 1009 -17.72 -4.22 16.83
N GLY A 1010 -17.34 -3.24 16.04
CA GLY A 1010 -16.35 -3.38 14.98
C GLY A 1010 -14.94 -3.18 15.52
N HIS A 1011 -14.28 -4.25 15.99
CA HIS A 1011 -12.95 -4.10 16.63
C HIS A 1011 -11.77 -4.59 15.79
N SER A 1012 -11.98 -4.67 14.48
CA SER A 1012 -10.91 -4.66 13.47
C SER A 1012 -10.97 -3.31 12.75
N PRO A 1013 -9.94 -2.88 11.97
CA PRO A 1013 -10.05 -1.66 11.17
C PRO A 1013 -11.27 -1.64 10.23
N LEU A 1014 -11.89 -2.80 9.98
CA LEU A 1014 -13.26 -2.89 9.46
C LEU A 1014 -14.19 -3.55 10.48
N PRO A 1015 -15.45 -3.13 10.59
CA PRO A 1015 -16.40 -3.75 11.52
C PRO A 1015 -16.65 -5.22 11.15
N ARG A 1016 -16.80 -6.06 12.18
CA ARG A 1016 -17.35 -7.41 12.04
C ARG A 1016 -18.85 -7.22 11.75
N THR A 1017 -19.33 -7.77 10.64
CA THR A 1017 -20.78 -7.91 10.37
C THR A 1017 -21.20 -9.34 10.56
#